data_AF-A0A1Y2ACH7-F1
#
_entry.id   AF-A0A1Y2ACH7-F1
#
_cell.length_a   1.000
_cell.length_b   1.000
_cell.length_c   1.000
_cell.angle_alpha   90.00
_cell.angle_beta   90.00
_cell.angle_gamma   90.00
#
_symmetry.space_group_name_H-M   'P 1'
#
loop_
_entity.id
_entity.type
_entity.pdbx_description
1 polymer ?
#
loop_
_entity_poly.entity_id
_entity_poly.type
_entity_poly.pdbx_seq_one_letter_code
_entity_poly.pdbx_strand_id
1 'polypeptide(L)'
;MVLKHKYLYYIYFLLVFKLKAIFTKEFIVNNNFNGINNIWTIIKNNQFENEDLMFIFNEDYYDMSLNKEFTNEFNIISNISFIGKINGTIFDYNRFKKGTIHFMLNEFKRITIKFENIIFQNFYIEDYYSSEVFLIYLKSNHNNFNIIFNNCSFINNDQSLLSLNMECVYRTTENPTYIFNNCNFYNNTRKLININGIYNDINNEDEYCLIMKMVNCYFSNMNYDKYEGTNALLYISNNKSKLTIKDSVIENIDSKDSVPIINTKFLTLELVNTTISNCYTNYNYLFNLDSSYYEHCITIKGSTFKNTSAIFSGNNSNYEISDSIFHNVTLKKSIPAIFNSKASYFYINNTEFKNLNLISGIWESESSYSLYNTKFIDIKTNSKALLHIVGKDVFFTNVTAENILCVGDGGNTSMVLFDSNNIDGIKKFYIYGLNVTNNFSNGPLIKIIGNYVEMILDDSNINKIKTYGPIIETRTNKLNFHMSNLNFNNNINNNKLECGTIHFSNDLSILITNSTFDNNISKGEGGVLCLDNISNLNLNLTTTYFIKNKAMNGGAIYISDSISKDIDNINDNIYNNIKIENNVFKENTANDFGGAIYSEYSKFYLAHSKNNLITFNKAGIMGGGIYSPKYVDKTIFDLSNNIIENNTINSFIDNYASKPSYILLSTIFEDDTINIITGEYISLIFTLYDEFDHIVNDITKFYSSITLKLTLTNEDEYDQNNLNYIIKGNICSFINGKCELNNLRIYSNPELYTVNLNIENYMNEIKFKINKIKINILSCINNQIKMYKNDILYCENPICKSNCPNNTAICKAYYSEIYNDIEKNICECIPGWKNENCNEKVYIDLSLFFISYSNPLTCLLKYLFKHFGISTILMMQIIDTLLGYFLGISIQSNGNESTTNNLFVESINYINQMENFNKNNKMIIKDKRSSVLNDYENNLFTQKDNRNNNNNKELPISVNYINGRKESNIDMESLNIAYGKKGKQVLIKKIKVINFIIFKKQKRENIWLELIFNSCGYLIKID
;
A
#
# COMPACT_ATOMS: atom_id res chain seq x y z
N MET A 1 6.01 -3.18 -90.42
CA MET A 1 4.57 -3.08 -90.80
C MET A 1 3.68 -4.02 -89.99
N VAL A 2 4.01 -5.32 -89.88
CA VAL A 2 3.18 -6.35 -89.20
C VAL A 2 2.76 -6.01 -87.75
N LEU A 3 3.60 -5.34 -86.94
CA LEU A 3 3.21 -4.94 -85.57
C LEU A 3 2.01 -3.97 -85.51
N LYS A 4 1.80 -3.13 -86.54
CA LYS A 4 0.77 -2.07 -86.49
C LYS A 4 -0.65 -2.61 -86.63
N HIS A 5 -0.83 -3.72 -87.35
CA HIS A 5 -2.15 -4.37 -87.48
C HIS A 5 -2.55 -5.19 -86.25
N LYS A 6 -1.60 -5.82 -85.53
CA LYS A 6 -1.92 -6.51 -84.26
C LYS A 6 -2.51 -5.54 -83.23
N TYR A 7 -1.96 -4.33 -83.09
CA TYR A 7 -2.51 -3.32 -82.18
C TYR A 7 -3.90 -2.83 -82.60
N LEU A 8 -4.15 -2.62 -83.90
CA LEU A 8 -5.47 -2.20 -84.37
C LEU A 8 -6.55 -3.26 -84.08
N TYR A 9 -6.22 -4.54 -84.29
CA TYR A 9 -7.11 -5.65 -83.97
C TYR A 9 -7.36 -5.76 -82.46
N TYR A 10 -6.33 -5.52 -81.63
CA TYR A 10 -6.47 -5.50 -80.16
C TYR A 10 -7.34 -4.34 -79.67
N ILE A 11 -7.23 -3.16 -80.29
CA ILE A 11 -8.08 -1.99 -80.00
C ILE A 11 -9.53 -2.25 -80.44
N TYR A 12 -9.75 -2.85 -81.61
CA TYR A 12 -11.09 -3.21 -82.07
C TYR A 12 -11.73 -4.28 -81.17
N PHE A 13 -10.96 -5.29 -80.78
CA PHE A 13 -11.38 -6.32 -79.82
C PHE A 13 -11.72 -5.72 -78.44
N LEU A 14 -10.90 -4.79 -77.93
CA LEU A 14 -11.17 -4.04 -76.70
C LEU A 14 -12.40 -3.13 -76.80
N LEU A 15 -12.65 -2.51 -77.96
CA LEU A 15 -13.86 -1.70 -78.20
C LEU A 15 -15.12 -2.58 -78.23
N VAL A 16 -15.09 -3.69 -78.97
CA VAL A 16 -16.21 -4.64 -79.02
C VAL A 16 -16.48 -5.28 -77.66
N PHE A 17 -15.44 -5.61 -76.88
CA PHE A 17 -15.61 -6.11 -75.50
C PHE A 17 -16.05 -5.03 -74.49
N LYS A 18 -15.75 -3.75 -74.72
CA LYS A 18 -16.26 -2.64 -73.89
C LYS A 18 -17.69 -2.23 -74.24
N LEU A 19 -18.17 -2.52 -75.44
CA LEU A 19 -19.54 -2.26 -75.88
C LEU A 19 -20.53 -3.37 -75.46
N LYS A 20 -20.41 -3.87 -74.23
CA LYS A 20 -21.59 -4.45 -73.55
C LYS A 20 -22.55 -3.31 -73.22
N ALA A 21 -23.42 -2.98 -74.16
CA ALA A 21 -24.57 -2.14 -73.89
C ALA A 21 -25.45 -2.85 -72.86
N ILE A 22 -25.48 -2.32 -71.64
CA ILE A 22 -26.47 -2.72 -70.63
C ILE A 22 -27.76 -2.02 -71.04
N PHE A 23 -28.75 -2.80 -71.48
CA PHE A 23 -30.06 -2.26 -71.84
C PHE A 23 -30.92 -2.16 -70.58
N THR A 24 -31.18 -0.94 -70.16
CA THR A 24 -32.17 -0.66 -69.10
C THR A 24 -33.54 -0.47 -69.74
N LYS A 25 -34.55 -1.22 -69.30
CA LYS A 25 -35.95 -1.07 -69.71
C LYS A 25 -36.70 -0.25 -68.67
N GLU A 26 -37.18 0.92 -69.08
CA GLU A 26 -37.90 1.86 -68.23
C GLU A 26 -39.41 1.68 -68.36
N PHE A 27 -40.10 1.63 -67.21
CA PHE A 27 -41.55 1.52 -67.10
C PHE A 27 -42.08 2.63 -66.20
N ILE A 28 -42.92 3.52 -66.76
CA ILE A 28 -43.60 4.55 -65.97
C ILE A 28 -44.88 3.94 -65.38
N VAL A 29 -45.03 4.00 -64.06
CA VAL A 29 -46.16 3.44 -63.32
C VAL A 29 -47.08 4.57 -62.88
N ASN A 30 -48.34 4.58 -63.35
CA ASN A 30 -49.34 5.54 -62.90
C ASN A 30 -50.17 4.97 -61.72
N ASN A 31 -50.67 5.83 -60.83
CA ASN A 31 -51.49 5.46 -59.67
C ASN A 31 -52.95 5.19 -60.09
N ASN A 32 -53.15 4.09 -60.81
CA ASN A 32 -54.47 3.52 -61.03
C ASN A 32 -54.42 2.00 -60.86
N PHE A 33 -55.59 1.38 -60.66
CA PHE A 33 -55.73 -0.05 -60.42
C PHE A 33 -54.99 -0.91 -61.46
N ASN A 34 -55.01 -0.52 -62.74
CA ASN A 34 -54.30 -1.24 -63.79
C ASN A 34 -52.79 -1.03 -63.69
N GLY A 35 -52.33 0.20 -63.43
CA GLY A 35 -50.91 0.53 -63.27
C GLY A 35 -50.24 -0.30 -62.18
N ILE A 36 -50.78 -0.26 -60.96
CA ILE A 36 -50.23 -0.96 -59.79
C ILE A 36 -50.27 -2.48 -60.00
N ASN A 37 -51.40 -3.05 -60.42
CA ASN A 37 -51.51 -4.50 -60.63
C ASN A 37 -50.68 -5.00 -61.83
N ASN A 38 -50.36 -4.14 -62.81
CA ASN A 38 -49.55 -4.53 -63.96
C ASN A 38 -48.05 -4.57 -63.66
N ILE A 39 -47.53 -3.89 -62.63
CA ILE A 39 -46.09 -3.94 -62.25
C ILE A 39 -45.62 -5.40 -62.19
N TRP A 40 -46.41 -6.23 -61.53
CA TRP A 40 -46.13 -7.64 -61.26
C TRP A 40 -46.10 -8.49 -62.54
N THR A 41 -47.01 -8.22 -63.46
CA THR A 41 -47.07 -8.87 -64.78
C THR A 41 -45.91 -8.39 -65.68
N ILE A 42 -45.54 -7.12 -65.59
CA ILE A 42 -44.41 -6.53 -66.31
C ILE A 42 -43.09 -7.17 -65.84
N ILE A 43 -42.85 -7.25 -64.52
CA ILE A 43 -41.68 -7.95 -63.95
C ILE A 43 -41.65 -9.40 -64.45
N LYS A 44 -42.76 -10.14 -64.38
CA LYS A 44 -42.76 -11.54 -64.82
C LYS A 44 -42.43 -11.73 -66.31
N ASN A 45 -42.84 -10.80 -67.16
CA ASN A 45 -42.74 -10.94 -68.62
C ASN A 45 -41.53 -10.24 -69.27
N ASN A 46 -40.80 -9.39 -68.55
CA ASN A 46 -39.73 -8.54 -69.12
C ASN A 46 -38.34 -8.77 -68.54
N GLN A 47 -38.15 -9.71 -67.61
CA GLN A 47 -36.82 -10.04 -67.11
C GLN A 47 -36.04 -10.85 -68.15
N PHE A 48 -34.85 -10.36 -68.51
CA PHE A 48 -33.89 -11.05 -69.37
C PHE A 48 -32.50 -10.98 -68.76
N GLU A 49 -31.67 -11.95 -69.11
CA GLU A 49 -30.28 -11.94 -68.65
C GLU A 49 -29.51 -10.71 -69.14
N ASN A 50 -28.99 -9.93 -68.19
CA ASN A 50 -28.12 -8.76 -68.40
C ASN A 50 -28.85 -7.49 -68.91
N GLU A 51 -30.18 -7.46 -68.80
CA GLU A 51 -30.95 -6.23 -68.84
C GLU A 51 -31.27 -5.76 -67.41
N ASP A 52 -31.45 -4.46 -67.23
CA ASP A 52 -31.89 -3.86 -65.97
C ASP A 52 -33.35 -3.39 -66.11
N LEU A 53 -34.21 -3.65 -65.13
CA LEU A 53 -35.58 -3.14 -65.11
C LEU A 53 -35.69 -1.92 -64.20
N MET A 54 -36.28 -0.84 -64.68
CA MET A 54 -36.45 0.40 -63.91
C MET A 54 -37.91 0.85 -63.93
N PHE A 55 -38.54 0.86 -62.76
CA PHE A 55 -39.91 1.32 -62.54
C PHE A 55 -39.89 2.74 -61.97
N ILE A 56 -40.41 3.69 -62.74
CA ILE A 56 -40.46 5.11 -62.39
C ILE A 56 -41.87 5.45 -61.92
N PHE A 57 -41.98 5.85 -60.65
CA PHE A 57 -43.22 6.28 -60.02
C PHE A 57 -43.28 7.81 -60.10
N ASN A 58 -44.01 8.30 -61.11
CA ASN A 58 -44.10 9.72 -61.51
C ASN A 58 -45.13 10.53 -60.70
N GLU A 59 -45.91 9.91 -59.82
CA GLU A 59 -46.87 10.56 -58.93
C GLU A 59 -46.34 10.66 -57.48
N ASP A 60 -46.93 11.54 -56.67
CA ASP A 60 -46.51 11.73 -55.26
C ASP A 60 -47.08 10.65 -54.32
N TYR A 61 -48.12 9.94 -54.75
CA TYR A 61 -48.89 9.01 -53.92
C TYR A 61 -49.42 7.83 -54.75
N TYR A 62 -49.33 6.61 -54.18
CA TYR A 62 -49.84 5.35 -54.71
C TYR A 62 -50.58 4.59 -53.61
N ASP A 63 -51.81 4.18 -53.90
CA ASP A 63 -52.63 3.37 -52.99
C ASP A 63 -52.33 1.88 -53.20
N MET A 64 -51.48 1.33 -52.33
CA MET A 64 -51.07 -0.07 -52.39
C MET A 64 -52.19 -1.02 -51.96
N SER A 65 -53.25 -0.54 -51.31
CA SER A 65 -54.42 -1.37 -50.96
C SER A 65 -55.26 -1.77 -52.17
N LEU A 66 -55.13 -1.04 -53.29
CA LEU A 66 -55.72 -1.37 -54.60
C LEU A 66 -55.08 -2.59 -55.28
N ASN A 67 -54.01 -3.16 -54.71
CA ASN A 67 -53.50 -4.45 -55.16
C ASN A 67 -54.60 -5.52 -55.09
N LYS A 68 -54.69 -6.34 -56.14
CA LYS A 68 -55.62 -7.45 -56.20
C LYS A 68 -55.15 -8.58 -55.28
N GLU A 69 -53.87 -8.92 -55.38
CA GLU A 69 -53.24 -10.00 -54.61
C GLU A 69 -52.79 -9.51 -53.23
N PHE A 70 -52.84 -10.39 -52.24
CA PHE A 70 -52.29 -10.12 -50.91
C PHE A 70 -50.75 -10.06 -50.96
N THR A 71 -50.17 -11.03 -51.67
CA THR A 71 -48.74 -11.25 -51.77
C THR A 71 -48.37 -11.44 -53.23
N ASN A 72 -47.35 -10.72 -53.68
CA ASN A 72 -46.86 -10.80 -55.05
C ASN A 72 -45.48 -11.46 -55.02
N GLU A 73 -45.41 -12.70 -55.50
CA GLU A 73 -44.19 -13.53 -55.49
C GLU A 73 -43.49 -13.53 -56.86
N PHE A 74 -42.18 -13.30 -56.87
CA PHE A 74 -41.37 -13.12 -58.08
C PHE A 74 -40.07 -13.91 -58.03
N ASN A 75 -39.84 -14.78 -59.00
CA ASN A 75 -38.47 -15.19 -59.34
C ASN A 75 -37.76 -14.01 -60.01
N ILE A 76 -36.65 -13.55 -59.42
CA ILE A 76 -35.83 -12.48 -60.00
C ILE A 76 -34.55 -13.06 -60.60
N ILE A 77 -34.24 -12.63 -61.83
CA ILE A 77 -33.09 -13.07 -62.66
C ILE A 77 -32.31 -11.89 -63.26
N SER A 78 -32.73 -10.66 -62.95
CA SER A 78 -32.20 -9.39 -63.49
C SER A 78 -32.21 -8.30 -62.42
N ASN A 79 -31.49 -7.20 -62.61
CA ASN A 79 -31.53 -6.09 -61.65
C ASN A 79 -32.86 -5.34 -61.76
N ILE A 80 -33.43 -4.91 -60.62
CA ILE A 80 -34.70 -4.17 -60.58
C ILE A 80 -34.53 -2.91 -59.73
N SER A 81 -34.95 -1.76 -60.25
CA SER A 81 -35.01 -0.49 -59.53
C SER A 81 -36.44 0.05 -59.47
N PHE A 82 -36.89 0.44 -58.28
CA PHE A 82 -38.14 1.16 -58.02
C PHE A 82 -37.78 2.59 -57.59
N ILE A 83 -38.12 3.59 -58.40
CA ILE A 83 -37.66 4.97 -58.23
C ILE A 83 -38.86 5.91 -58.12
N GLY A 84 -39.02 6.54 -56.96
CA GLY A 84 -39.96 7.61 -56.70
C GLY A 84 -39.38 9.01 -56.93
N LYS A 85 -40.24 10.02 -56.81
CA LYS A 85 -39.86 11.44 -56.86
C LYS A 85 -38.86 11.81 -55.77
N ILE A 86 -38.02 12.80 -56.02
CA ILE A 86 -36.95 13.25 -55.09
C ILE A 86 -37.45 13.68 -53.70
N ASN A 87 -38.71 14.12 -53.58
CA ASN A 87 -39.34 14.49 -52.31
C ASN A 87 -39.94 13.29 -51.54
N GLY A 88 -39.79 12.07 -52.09
CA GLY A 88 -40.48 10.86 -51.64
C GLY A 88 -41.80 10.65 -52.37
N THR A 89 -41.96 9.48 -53.00
CA THR A 89 -43.27 8.98 -53.45
C THR A 89 -43.87 8.10 -52.36
N ILE A 90 -45.11 8.37 -51.96
CA ILE A 90 -45.82 7.62 -50.91
C ILE A 90 -46.42 6.34 -51.48
N PHE A 91 -46.05 5.20 -50.89
CA PHE A 91 -46.72 3.91 -51.02
C PHE A 91 -47.56 3.69 -49.76
N ASP A 92 -48.84 4.04 -49.84
CA ASP A 92 -49.76 3.94 -48.70
C ASP A 92 -50.51 2.61 -48.74
N TYR A 93 -50.40 1.84 -47.66
CA TYR A 93 -51.08 0.56 -47.53
C TYR A 93 -52.48 0.69 -46.92
N ASN A 94 -52.91 1.90 -46.51
CA ASN A 94 -54.25 2.18 -45.98
C ASN A 94 -54.70 1.21 -44.86
N ARG A 95 -53.75 0.79 -44.02
CA ARG A 95 -53.94 -0.23 -42.97
C ARG A 95 -54.44 -1.59 -43.49
N PHE A 96 -54.03 -1.96 -44.70
CA PHE A 96 -54.25 -3.27 -45.30
C PHE A 96 -52.96 -4.04 -45.53
N LYS A 97 -53.07 -5.37 -45.51
CA LYS A 97 -51.97 -6.31 -45.73
C LYS A 97 -51.71 -6.69 -47.19
N LYS A 98 -52.35 -6.00 -48.14
CA LYS A 98 -52.22 -6.31 -49.57
C LYS A 98 -50.98 -5.67 -50.16
N GLY A 99 -50.50 -6.21 -51.29
CA GLY A 99 -49.33 -5.66 -51.95
C GLY A 99 -48.01 -5.96 -51.24
N THR A 100 -47.91 -7.05 -50.45
CA THR A 100 -46.59 -7.49 -49.97
C THR A 100 -45.74 -7.95 -51.15
N ILE A 101 -44.43 -7.72 -51.06
CA ILE A 101 -43.48 -7.96 -52.14
C ILE A 101 -42.59 -9.13 -51.74
N HIS A 102 -42.73 -10.27 -52.43
CA HIS A 102 -41.97 -11.49 -52.16
C HIS A 102 -40.98 -11.75 -53.30
N PHE A 103 -39.70 -11.56 -53.05
CA PHE A 103 -38.64 -11.82 -54.03
C PHE A 103 -37.99 -13.19 -53.77
N MET A 104 -37.87 -13.98 -54.83
CA MET A 104 -37.29 -15.32 -54.86
C MET A 104 -36.03 -15.28 -55.73
N LEU A 105 -34.86 -15.41 -55.10
CA LEU A 105 -33.55 -15.35 -55.76
C LEU A 105 -32.95 -16.76 -55.79
N ASN A 106 -33.27 -17.49 -56.86
CA ASN A 106 -32.93 -18.91 -57.02
C ASN A 106 -31.72 -19.18 -57.95
N GLU A 107 -31.26 -18.17 -58.70
CA GLU A 107 -30.17 -18.27 -59.66
C GLU A 107 -28.90 -17.64 -59.09
N PHE A 108 -27.75 -18.34 -59.11
CA PHE A 108 -26.43 -17.90 -58.60
C PHE A 108 -25.80 -16.66 -59.29
N LYS A 109 -26.60 -15.84 -59.96
CA LYS A 109 -26.23 -14.58 -60.60
C LYS A 109 -26.29 -13.43 -59.59
N ARG A 110 -25.37 -12.47 -59.73
CA ARG A 110 -25.40 -11.26 -58.90
C ARG A 110 -26.56 -10.36 -59.31
N ILE A 111 -27.55 -10.24 -58.44
CA ILE A 111 -28.77 -9.44 -58.65
C ILE A 111 -28.80 -8.25 -57.69
N THR A 112 -29.23 -7.09 -58.19
CA THR A 112 -29.46 -5.88 -57.40
C THR A 112 -30.94 -5.51 -57.42
N ILE A 113 -31.56 -5.36 -56.24
CA ILE A 113 -32.89 -4.80 -56.07
C ILE A 113 -32.75 -3.45 -55.37
N LYS A 114 -33.21 -2.37 -56.01
CA LYS A 114 -33.07 -0.99 -55.53
C LYS A 114 -34.44 -0.35 -55.30
N PHE A 115 -34.60 0.33 -54.18
CA PHE A 115 -35.68 1.26 -53.88
C PHE A 115 -35.08 2.64 -53.65
N GLU A 116 -35.62 3.67 -54.29
CA GLU A 116 -35.07 5.03 -54.21
C GLU A 116 -36.18 6.08 -54.09
N ASN A 117 -36.09 6.94 -53.08
CA ASN A 117 -37.05 7.99 -52.75
C ASN A 117 -38.51 7.48 -52.57
N ILE A 118 -38.70 6.40 -51.81
CA ILE A 118 -40.04 5.82 -51.53
C ILE A 118 -40.38 5.92 -50.05
N ILE A 119 -41.61 6.31 -49.73
CA ILE A 119 -42.17 6.38 -48.38
C ILE A 119 -43.18 5.24 -48.21
N PHE A 120 -42.82 4.18 -47.50
CA PHE A 120 -43.72 3.08 -47.16
C PHE A 120 -44.49 3.41 -45.88
N GLN A 121 -45.82 3.50 -45.94
CA GLN A 121 -46.62 3.87 -44.77
C GLN A 121 -47.90 3.06 -44.57
N ASN A 122 -48.34 3.02 -43.31
CA ASN A 122 -49.60 2.44 -42.86
C ASN A 122 -49.78 0.94 -43.19
N PHE A 123 -48.70 0.15 -43.32
CA PHE A 123 -48.80 -1.29 -43.48
C PHE A 123 -49.30 -1.95 -42.18
N TYR A 124 -50.39 -2.71 -42.24
CA TYR A 124 -51.04 -3.31 -41.07
C TYR A 124 -51.68 -4.66 -41.39
N ILE A 125 -51.76 -5.52 -40.36
CA ILE A 125 -52.52 -6.77 -40.35
C ILE A 125 -53.31 -6.82 -39.06
N GLU A 126 -54.62 -7.06 -39.19
CA GLU A 126 -55.56 -7.19 -38.07
C GLU A 126 -55.40 -8.50 -37.28
N ASP A 127 -54.96 -9.57 -37.96
CA ASP A 127 -54.68 -10.86 -37.33
C ASP A 127 -53.35 -10.83 -36.57
N TYR A 128 -53.44 -10.79 -35.24
CA TYR A 128 -52.29 -10.76 -34.35
C TYR A 128 -51.35 -11.96 -34.51
N TYR A 129 -51.84 -13.11 -35.02
CA TYR A 129 -51.13 -14.38 -35.08
C TYR A 129 -50.39 -14.66 -36.40
N SER A 130 -50.47 -13.78 -37.41
CA SER A 130 -49.80 -14.01 -38.70
C SER A 130 -48.30 -13.65 -38.65
N SER A 131 -47.50 -14.42 -37.91
CA SER A 131 -46.09 -14.15 -37.56
C SER A 131 -45.07 -14.27 -38.71
N GLU A 132 -45.51 -14.31 -39.97
CA GLU A 132 -44.66 -14.51 -41.16
C GLU A 132 -44.98 -13.57 -42.33
N VAL A 133 -45.84 -12.57 -42.12
CA VAL A 133 -46.19 -11.61 -43.18
C VAL A 133 -45.31 -10.37 -43.03
N PHE A 134 -44.58 -10.04 -44.10
CA PHE A 134 -43.65 -8.90 -44.14
C PHE A 134 -44.02 -7.98 -45.30
N LEU A 135 -43.76 -6.67 -45.15
CA LEU A 135 -43.93 -5.69 -46.23
C LEU A 135 -43.09 -6.10 -47.47
N ILE A 136 -41.82 -6.44 -47.24
CA ILE A 136 -40.92 -7.03 -48.23
C ILE A 136 -40.31 -8.31 -47.64
N TYR A 137 -40.63 -9.44 -48.25
CA TYR A 137 -40.04 -10.74 -47.98
C TYR A 137 -39.04 -11.09 -49.08
N LEU A 138 -37.90 -11.65 -48.69
CA LEU A 138 -36.89 -12.13 -49.61
C LEU A 138 -36.51 -13.56 -49.26
N LYS A 139 -36.42 -14.43 -50.26
CA LYS A 139 -35.90 -15.78 -50.11
C LYS A 139 -34.81 -16.03 -51.15
N SER A 140 -33.68 -16.58 -50.73
CA SER A 140 -32.59 -16.94 -51.63
C SER A 140 -31.88 -18.23 -51.23
N ASN A 141 -31.38 -18.96 -52.23
CA ASN A 141 -30.50 -20.13 -52.04
C ASN A 141 -29.00 -19.77 -52.09
N HIS A 142 -28.66 -18.48 -52.11
CA HIS A 142 -27.28 -17.97 -52.16
C HIS A 142 -27.17 -16.59 -51.49
N ASN A 143 -25.94 -16.09 -51.28
CA ASN A 143 -25.69 -14.72 -50.79
C ASN A 143 -25.26 -13.71 -51.88
N ASN A 144 -25.30 -14.10 -53.16
CA ASN A 144 -24.86 -13.28 -54.29
C ASN A 144 -25.90 -12.22 -54.72
N PHE A 145 -26.32 -11.33 -53.83
CA PHE A 145 -27.26 -10.26 -54.19
C PHE A 145 -27.06 -8.99 -53.36
N ASN A 146 -27.66 -7.89 -53.82
CA ASN A 146 -27.63 -6.59 -53.17
C ASN A 146 -29.05 -6.02 -53.11
N ILE A 147 -29.48 -5.57 -51.94
CA ILE A 147 -30.73 -4.83 -51.74
C ILE A 147 -30.40 -3.45 -51.22
N ILE A 148 -30.87 -2.42 -51.91
CA ILE A 148 -30.46 -1.04 -51.69
C ILE A 148 -31.69 -0.18 -51.48
N PHE A 149 -31.79 0.47 -50.32
CA PHE A 149 -32.77 1.52 -50.03
C PHE A 149 -32.03 2.85 -49.96
N ASN A 150 -32.38 3.80 -50.83
CA ASN A 150 -31.79 5.14 -50.90
C ASN A 150 -32.88 6.19 -50.62
N ASN A 151 -32.68 7.06 -49.63
CA ASN A 151 -33.62 8.13 -49.27
C ASN A 151 -35.06 7.63 -48.99
N CYS A 152 -35.20 6.39 -48.52
CA CYS A 152 -36.52 5.79 -48.24
C CYS A 152 -36.98 6.10 -46.82
N SER A 153 -38.30 6.16 -46.61
CA SER A 153 -38.89 6.32 -45.28
C SER A 153 -39.90 5.22 -44.99
N PHE A 154 -39.95 4.74 -43.75
CA PHE A 154 -40.91 3.76 -43.25
C PHE A 154 -41.65 4.39 -42.07
N ILE A 155 -42.95 4.65 -42.22
CA ILE A 155 -43.73 5.51 -41.32
C ILE A 155 -45.03 4.84 -40.88
N ASN A 156 -45.31 4.79 -39.57
CA ASN A 156 -46.56 4.28 -39.00
C ASN A 156 -46.96 2.87 -39.49
N ASN A 157 -45.99 2.00 -39.76
CA ASN A 157 -46.26 0.62 -40.13
C ASN A 157 -46.38 -0.22 -38.87
N ASP A 158 -47.52 -0.91 -38.72
CA ASP A 158 -47.88 -1.66 -37.52
C ASP A 158 -47.55 -3.16 -37.64
N GLN A 159 -46.60 -3.52 -38.50
CA GLN A 159 -46.21 -4.88 -38.86
C GLN A 159 -44.75 -5.00 -39.27
N SER A 160 -44.24 -6.24 -39.24
CA SER A 160 -42.85 -6.54 -39.57
C SER A 160 -42.51 -6.12 -41.01
N LEU A 161 -41.44 -5.34 -41.20
CA LEU A 161 -41.16 -4.71 -42.49
C LEU A 161 -40.40 -5.62 -43.45
N LEU A 162 -39.20 -6.03 -43.06
CA LEU A 162 -38.26 -6.71 -43.96
C LEU A 162 -37.95 -8.10 -43.44
N SER A 163 -37.99 -9.10 -44.32
CA SER A 163 -37.54 -10.45 -44.00
C SER A 163 -36.60 -11.00 -45.05
N LEU A 164 -35.57 -11.71 -44.60
CA LEU A 164 -34.69 -12.53 -45.42
C LEU A 164 -34.74 -13.97 -44.93
N ASN A 165 -34.99 -14.90 -45.83
CA ASN A 165 -34.71 -16.32 -45.66
C ASN A 165 -33.61 -16.73 -46.64
N MET A 166 -32.39 -16.97 -46.16
CA MET A 166 -31.22 -17.20 -47.02
C MET A 166 -30.49 -18.48 -46.66
N GLU A 167 -30.20 -19.32 -47.66
CA GLU A 167 -29.21 -20.37 -47.53
C GLU A 167 -27.82 -19.83 -47.88
N CYS A 168 -26.82 -20.12 -47.05
CA CYS A 168 -25.43 -19.75 -47.30
C CYS A 168 -24.54 -21.00 -47.30
N VAL A 169 -23.99 -21.32 -48.48
CA VAL A 169 -23.11 -22.50 -48.67
C VAL A 169 -21.63 -22.10 -48.78
N TYR A 170 -21.34 -20.93 -49.35
CA TYR A 170 -20.02 -20.30 -49.42
C TYR A 170 -20.18 -18.80 -49.69
N ARG A 171 -19.17 -17.98 -49.39
CA ARG A 171 -19.23 -16.54 -49.73
C ARG A 171 -19.01 -16.33 -51.22
N THR A 172 -19.92 -15.59 -51.85
CA THR A 172 -19.82 -15.22 -53.26
C THR A 172 -19.28 -13.81 -53.48
N THR A 173 -19.45 -12.89 -52.52
CA THR A 173 -18.95 -11.51 -52.65
C THR A 173 -18.54 -10.86 -51.33
N GLU A 174 -17.71 -9.80 -51.41
CA GLU A 174 -17.44 -8.90 -50.28
C GLU A 174 -18.48 -7.77 -50.11
N ASN A 175 -19.43 -7.66 -51.03
CA ASN A 175 -20.34 -6.51 -51.09
C ASN A 175 -21.47 -6.64 -50.07
N PRO A 176 -22.00 -5.52 -49.54
CA PRO A 176 -23.14 -5.56 -48.62
C PRO A 176 -24.40 -6.13 -49.27
N THR A 177 -24.93 -7.20 -48.70
CA THR A 177 -26.22 -7.82 -49.04
C THR A 177 -27.37 -6.83 -48.87
N TYR A 178 -27.35 -6.02 -47.81
CA TYR A 178 -28.32 -4.97 -47.53
C TYR A 178 -27.62 -3.62 -47.35
N ILE A 179 -28.17 -2.57 -47.97
CA ILE A 179 -27.70 -1.19 -47.85
C ILE A 179 -28.92 -0.28 -47.62
N PHE A 180 -28.91 0.47 -46.53
CA PHE A 180 -29.81 1.57 -46.26
C PHE A 180 -28.98 2.86 -46.23
N ASN A 181 -29.23 3.79 -47.14
CA ASN A 181 -28.59 5.10 -47.19
C ASN A 181 -29.65 6.18 -47.01
N ASN A 182 -29.43 7.13 -46.10
CA ASN A 182 -30.34 8.25 -45.84
C ASN A 182 -31.77 7.78 -45.52
N CYS A 183 -31.93 6.65 -44.82
CA CYS A 183 -33.25 6.03 -44.60
C CYS A 183 -33.84 6.38 -43.23
N ASN A 184 -35.15 6.56 -43.21
CA ASN A 184 -35.90 6.96 -42.03
C ASN A 184 -36.86 5.88 -41.54
N PHE A 185 -36.98 5.71 -40.23
CA PHE A 185 -37.86 4.75 -39.59
C PHE A 185 -38.58 5.43 -38.42
N TYR A 186 -39.86 5.80 -38.63
CA TYR A 186 -40.67 6.55 -37.67
C TYR A 186 -41.93 5.78 -37.24
N ASN A 187 -42.17 5.69 -35.93
CA ASN A 187 -43.41 5.15 -35.34
C ASN A 187 -43.79 3.74 -35.86
N ASN A 188 -42.83 2.90 -36.25
CA ASN A 188 -43.16 1.54 -36.71
C ASN A 188 -43.24 0.61 -35.50
N THR A 189 -44.20 -0.31 -35.51
CA THR A 189 -44.34 -1.35 -34.49
C THR A 189 -43.99 -2.73 -35.06
N ARG A 190 -43.60 -3.67 -34.18
CA ARG A 190 -43.02 -4.99 -34.52
C ARG A 190 -41.61 -4.89 -35.14
N LYS A 191 -41.17 -5.89 -35.92
CA LYS A 191 -39.78 -6.02 -36.36
C LYS A 191 -39.45 -5.09 -37.52
N LEU A 192 -38.31 -4.41 -37.45
CA LEU A 192 -37.76 -3.74 -38.61
C LEU A 192 -37.24 -4.76 -39.63
N ILE A 193 -36.38 -5.68 -39.16
CA ILE A 193 -35.73 -6.67 -40.02
C ILE A 193 -35.67 -8.02 -39.29
N ASN A 194 -36.09 -9.07 -40.00
CA ASN A 194 -36.05 -10.46 -39.59
C ASN A 194 -35.19 -11.28 -40.56
N ILE A 195 -33.97 -11.67 -40.17
CA ILE A 195 -33.10 -12.47 -41.04
C ILE A 195 -32.94 -13.87 -40.48
N ASN A 196 -33.54 -14.82 -41.18
CA ASN A 196 -33.40 -16.25 -40.97
C ASN A 196 -32.36 -16.78 -41.97
N GLY A 197 -31.24 -17.31 -41.46
CA GLY A 197 -30.22 -17.96 -42.28
C GLY A 197 -30.16 -19.45 -42.00
N ILE A 198 -30.15 -20.27 -43.07
CA ILE A 198 -29.77 -21.68 -42.99
C ILE A 198 -28.30 -21.79 -43.39
N TYR A 199 -27.50 -22.39 -42.50
CA TYR A 199 -26.05 -22.52 -42.65
C TYR A 199 -25.70 -24.01 -42.59
N ASN A 200 -25.14 -24.51 -43.68
CA ASN A 200 -24.58 -25.86 -43.73
C ASN A 200 -23.07 -25.73 -43.50
N ASP A 201 -22.54 -26.36 -42.43
CA ASP A 201 -21.17 -26.24 -41.89
C ASP A 201 -20.09 -25.79 -42.89
N ILE A 202 -19.86 -24.47 -42.99
CA ILE A 202 -18.76 -23.91 -43.78
C ILE A 202 -17.49 -23.91 -42.91
N ASN A 203 -16.51 -24.73 -43.29
CA ASN A 203 -15.23 -24.86 -42.58
C ASN A 203 -14.28 -23.65 -42.73
N ASN A 204 -14.69 -22.55 -43.36
CA ASN A 204 -13.87 -21.35 -43.56
C ASN A 204 -14.16 -20.32 -42.46
N GLU A 205 -13.14 -19.95 -41.69
CA GLU A 205 -13.27 -19.07 -40.52
C GLU A 205 -13.62 -17.62 -40.92
N ASP A 206 -12.94 -17.05 -41.93
CA ASP A 206 -12.98 -15.60 -42.28
C ASP A 206 -14.21 -15.06 -43.06
N GLU A 207 -15.25 -15.86 -43.31
CA GLU A 207 -16.32 -15.50 -44.27
C GLU A 207 -17.67 -15.13 -43.64
N TYR A 208 -18.06 -13.85 -43.77
CA TYR A 208 -19.42 -13.38 -43.47
C TYR A 208 -20.42 -13.77 -44.56
N CYS A 209 -21.54 -14.39 -44.17
CA CYS A 209 -22.62 -14.74 -45.08
C CYS A 209 -23.56 -13.58 -45.39
N LEU A 210 -23.77 -12.69 -44.42
CA LEU A 210 -24.63 -11.53 -44.51
C LEU A 210 -23.82 -10.28 -44.15
N ILE A 211 -23.87 -9.25 -45.01
CA ILE A 211 -23.29 -7.94 -44.71
C ILE A 211 -24.38 -6.88 -44.88
N MET A 212 -24.74 -6.21 -43.78
CA MET A 212 -25.73 -5.13 -43.76
C MET A 212 -25.06 -3.80 -43.42
N LYS A 213 -25.41 -2.74 -44.15
CA LYS A 213 -24.98 -1.36 -43.86
C LYS A 213 -26.17 -0.42 -43.74
N MET A 214 -26.16 0.40 -42.71
CA MET A 214 -27.10 1.49 -42.46
C MET A 214 -26.26 2.77 -42.32
N VAL A 215 -26.44 3.73 -43.22
CA VAL A 215 -25.60 4.93 -43.32
C VAL A 215 -26.50 6.17 -43.36
N ASN A 216 -26.25 7.12 -42.46
CA ASN A 216 -27.06 8.33 -42.30
C ASN A 216 -28.56 8.01 -42.11
N CYS A 217 -28.86 6.98 -41.30
CA CYS A 217 -30.22 6.55 -41.02
C CYS A 217 -30.74 7.16 -39.71
N TYR A 218 -32.05 7.35 -39.63
CA TYR A 218 -32.73 7.85 -38.43
C TYR A 218 -33.84 6.87 -38.00
N PHE A 219 -33.85 6.48 -36.73
CA PHE A 219 -34.80 5.54 -36.14
C PHE A 219 -35.43 6.18 -34.90
N SER A 220 -36.76 6.28 -34.84
CA SER A 220 -37.43 6.87 -33.67
C SER A 220 -38.85 6.37 -33.41
N ASN A 221 -39.23 6.36 -32.13
CA ASN A 221 -40.53 5.89 -31.62
C ASN A 221 -40.88 4.45 -32.08
N MET A 222 -39.88 3.59 -32.21
CA MET A 222 -40.09 2.19 -32.57
C MET A 222 -40.65 1.44 -31.36
N ASN A 223 -41.67 0.60 -31.54
CA ASN A 223 -42.28 -0.20 -30.47
C ASN A 223 -42.33 -1.69 -30.83
N TYR A 224 -42.35 -2.56 -29.82
CA TYR A 224 -42.41 -4.01 -30.01
C TYR A 224 -43.78 -4.59 -29.60
N ASP A 225 -44.02 -5.84 -29.98
CA ASP A 225 -45.22 -6.61 -29.67
C ASP A 225 -44.86 -8.07 -29.33
N LYS A 226 -45.00 -8.43 -28.05
CA LYS A 226 -44.51 -9.67 -27.37
C LYS A 226 -44.71 -11.02 -28.06
N TYR A 227 -45.61 -11.15 -29.04
CA TYR A 227 -46.20 -12.45 -29.43
C TYR A 227 -45.37 -13.27 -30.42
N GLU A 228 -44.25 -12.76 -30.94
CA GLU A 228 -43.38 -13.51 -31.86
C GLU A 228 -42.18 -14.15 -31.14
N GLY A 229 -41.86 -15.42 -31.46
CA GLY A 229 -40.79 -16.17 -30.80
C GLY A 229 -39.36 -15.62 -31.00
N THR A 230 -39.16 -14.72 -31.95
CA THR A 230 -37.87 -14.10 -32.29
C THR A 230 -37.85 -12.62 -31.93
N ASN A 231 -37.80 -12.36 -30.62
CA ASN A 231 -37.91 -11.04 -30.02
C ASN A 231 -36.69 -10.12 -30.29
N ALA A 232 -36.80 -9.19 -31.25
CA ALA A 232 -35.97 -7.97 -31.40
C ALA A 232 -36.54 -6.99 -32.45
N LEU A 233 -36.10 -5.73 -32.43
CA LEU A 233 -36.33 -4.80 -33.56
C LEU A 233 -35.53 -5.23 -34.81
N LEU A 234 -34.27 -5.62 -34.61
CA LEU A 234 -33.40 -6.23 -35.59
C LEU A 234 -33.05 -7.65 -35.11
N TYR A 235 -33.71 -8.64 -35.70
CA TYR A 235 -33.43 -10.05 -35.44
C TYR A 235 -32.57 -10.63 -36.57
N ILE A 236 -31.41 -11.16 -36.22
CA ILE A 236 -30.49 -11.81 -37.16
C ILE A 236 -30.13 -13.18 -36.58
N SER A 237 -30.73 -14.24 -37.12
CA SER A 237 -30.57 -15.62 -36.64
C SER A 237 -29.26 -16.29 -37.09
N ASN A 238 -28.53 -15.66 -38.01
CA ASN A 238 -27.58 -16.34 -38.87
C ASN A 238 -26.13 -16.28 -38.36
N ASN A 239 -25.46 -17.43 -38.35
CA ASN A 239 -24.04 -17.56 -38.05
C ASN A 239 -23.22 -16.69 -39.02
N LYS A 240 -22.24 -15.94 -38.49
CA LYS A 240 -21.33 -15.05 -39.25
C LYS A 240 -22.04 -13.96 -40.06
N SER A 241 -22.69 -13.04 -39.33
CA SER A 241 -23.27 -11.82 -39.91
C SER A 241 -22.41 -10.59 -39.58
N LYS A 242 -22.45 -9.56 -40.44
CA LYS A 242 -21.88 -8.23 -40.16
C LYS A 242 -22.92 -7.14 -40.31
N LEU A 243 -23.06 -6.27 -39.32
CA LEU A 243 -23.92 -5.08 -39.33
C LEU A 243 -23.09 -3.82 -39.05
N THR A 244 -23.06 -2.89 -39.99
CA THR A 244 -22.48 -1.56 -39.80
C THR A 244 -23.60 -0.52 -39.72
N ILE A 245 -23.68 0.22 -38.62
CA ILE A 245 -24.54 1.41 -38.47
C ILE A 245 -23.62 2.64 -38.35
N LYS A 246 -23.71 3.55 -39.31
CA LYS A 246 -22.78 4.68 -39.47
C LYS A 246 -23.49 6.02 -39.62
N ASP A 247 -22.95 7.05 -38.98
CA ASP A 247 -23.41 8.45 -39.04
C ASP A 247 -24.94 8.58 -38.76
N SER A 248 -25.47 7.73 -37.86
CA SER A 248 -26.93 7.49 -37.70
C SER A 248 -27.45 7.87 -36.30
N VAL A 249 -28.77 7.99 -36.16
CA VAL A 249 -29.44 8.30 -34.87
C VAL A 249 -30.52 7.27 -34.56
N ILE A 250 -30.50 6.72 -33.35
CA ILE A 250 -31.50 5.81 -32.80
C ILE A 250 -32.02 6.44 -31.51
N GLU A 251 -33.28 6.89 -31.46
CA GLU A 251 -33.78 7.58 -30.28
C GLU A 251 -35.25 7.34 -29.92
N ASN A 252 -35.60 7.62 -28.66
CA ASN A 252 -36.97 7.56 -28.14
C ASN A 252 -37.66 6.19 -28.36
N ILE A 253 -36.91 5.11 -28.17
CA ILE A 253 -37.42 3.73 -28.21
C ILE A 253 -37.69 3.29 -26.77
N ASP A 254 -38.94 3.07 -26.38
CA ASP A 254 -39.32 2.56 -25.04
C ASP A 254 -40.06 1.23 -25.17
N SER A 255 -39.29 0.14 -25.22
CA SER A 255 -39.85 -1.22 -25.33
C SER A 255 -40.37 -1.68 -23.97
N LYS A 256 -41.68 -1.60 -23.79
CA LYS A 256 -42.39 -2.13 -22.61
C LYS A 256 -42.32 -3.65 -22.53
N ASP A 257 -42.05 -4.33 -23.64
CA ASP A 257 -41.81 -5.75 -23.65
C ASP A 257 -40.36 -6.11 -23.31
N SER A 258 -40.15 -7.36 -22.90
CA SER A 258 -38.83 -7.91 -22.60
C SER A 258 -38.06 -8.23 -23.89
N VAL A 259 -37.78 -7.21 -24.71
CA VAL A 259 -37.18 -7.34 -26.05
C VAL A 259 -36.07 -6.31 -26.31
N PRO A 260 -34.85 -6.71 -26.73
CA PRO A 260 -33.77 -5.79 -27.08
C PRO A 260 -33.97 -5.16 -28.47
N ILE A 261 -33.19 -4.12 -28.79
CA ILE A 261 -33.15 -3.52 -30.12
C ILE A 261 -32.50 -4.50 -31.12
N ILE A 262 -31.37 -5.10 -30.78
CA ILE A 262 -30.74 -6.16 -31.60
C ILE A 262 -30.68 -7.43 -30.76
N ASN A 263 -31.13 -8.54 -31.33
CA ASN A 263 -30.93 -9.89 -30.78
C ASN A 263 -30.38 -10.80 -31.86
N THR A 264 -29.22 -11.37 -31.62
CA THR A 264 -28.48 -12.13 -32.62
C THR A 264 -27.42 -12.98 -31.94
N LYS A 265 -27.03 -14.05 -32.66
CA LYS A 265 -25.82 -14.78 -32.36
C LYS A 265 -24.84 -14.55 -33.49
N PHE A 266 -23.54 -14.50 -33.20
CA PHE A 266 -22.48 -14.42 -34.22
C PHE A 266 -22.56 -13.17 -35.12
N LEU A 267 -22.87 -12.01 -34.53
CA LEU A 267 -22.83 -10.71 -35.21
C LEU A 267 -21.52 -9.98 -34.93
N THR A 268 -20.78 -9.64 -36.00
CA THR A 268 -19.82 -8.54 -35.98
C THR A 268 -20.59 -7.23 -36.11
N LEU A 269 -20.55 -6.37 -35.09
CA LEU A 269 -21.30 -5.12 -35.02
C LEU A 269 -20.34 -3.92 -35.08
N GLU A 270 -20.60 -2.99 -36.00
CA GLU A 270 -19.87 -1.72 -36.09
C GLU A 270 -20.84 -0.55 -35.87
N LEU A 271 -20.65 0.23 -34.80
CA LEU A 271 -21.34 1.49 -34.54
C LEU A 271 -20.36 2.64 -34.72
N VAL A 272 -20.53 3.47 -35.76
CA VAL A 272 -19.59 4.55 -36.11
C VAL A 272 -20.32 5.89 -36.18
N ASN A 273 -19.89 6.89 -35.41
CA ASN A 273 -20.53 8.22 -35.35
C ASN A 273 -22.04 8.14 -35.07
N THR A 274 -22.48 7.16 -34.27
CA THR A 274 -23.90 6.87 -34.05
C THR A 274 -24.35 7.40 -32.70
N THR A 275 -25.53 8.05 -32.66
CA THR A 275 -26.15 8.51 -31.41
C THR A 275 -27.30 7.60 -31.01
N ILE A 276 -27.25 7.04 -29.80
CA ILE A 276 -28.32 6.22 -29.21
C ILE A 276 -28.83 6.95 -27.98
N SER A 277 -30.07 7.47 -28.02
CA SER A 277 -30.57 8.35 -26.95
C SER A 277 -32.02 8.11 -26.52
N ASN A 278 -32.29 8.16 -25.21
CA ASN A 278 -33.62 7.88 -24.64
C ASN A 278 -34.15 6.48 -25.04
N CYS A 279 -33.27 5.48 -25.09
CA CYS A 279 -33.59 4.12 -25.51
C CYS A 279 -33.69 3.19 -24.29
N TYR A 280 -34.87 2.63 -24.06
CA TYR A 280 -35.23 1.82 -22.91
C TYR A 280 -35.84 0.47 -23.31
N THR A 281 -35.61 -0.56 -22.50
CA THR A 281 -36.20 -1.88 -22.68
C THR A 281 -36.39 -2.64 -21.38
N ASN A 282 -37.50 -3.36 -21.26
CA ASN A 282 -37.70 -4.32 -20.19
C ASN A 282 -36.87 -5.61 -20.33
N TYR A 283 -36.19 -5.85 -21.46
CA TYR A 283 -35.23 -6.96 -21.63
C TYR A 283 -34.00 -6.88 -20.71
N ASN A 284 -33.74 -5.71 -20.14
CA ASN A 284 -32.53 -5.28 -19.44
C ASN A 284 -31.48 -4.63 -20.36
N TYR A 285 -31.16 -5.24 -21.50
CA TYR A 285 -30.09 -4.77 -22.42
C TYR A 285 -30.63 -4.32 -23.78
N LEU A 286 -30.05 -3.26 -24.38
CA LEU A 286 -30.40 -2.80 -25.72
C LEU A 286 -29.91 -3.74 -26.83
N PHE A 287 -28.77 -4.40 -26.64
CA PHE A 287 -28.15 -5.28 -27.62
C PHE A 287 -27.80 -6.62 -26.96
N ASN A 288 -28.37 -7.70 -27.47
CA ASN A 288 -28.01 -9.07 -27.10
C ASN A 288 -27.20 -9.72 -28.23
N LEU A 289 -25.91 -9.87 -28.00
CA LEU A 289 -24.87 -10.22 -28.97
C LEU A 289 -24.09 -11.45 -28.47
N ASP A 290 -24.75 -12.60 -28.40
CA ASP A 290 -24.11 -13.83 -27.90
C ASP A 290 -23.18 -14.42 -28.95
N SER A 291 -21.92 -14.66 -28.59
CA SER A 291 -20.94 -15.36 -29.41
C SER A 291 -20.56 -16.69 -28.75
N SER A 292 -20.30 -17.71 -29.57
CA SER A 292 -19.59 -18.92 -29.15
C SER A 292 -18.19 -19.07 -29.78
N TYR A 293 -17.70 -18.03 -30.48
CA TYR A 293 -16.40 -18.04 -31.17
C TYR A 293 -15.69 -16.69 -31.04
N TYR A 294 -14.45 -16.70 -30.53
CA TYR A 294 -13.62 -15.53 -30.18
C TYR A 294 -13.28 -14.56 -31.33
N GLU A 295 -13.75 -14.79 -32.54
CA GLU A 295 -13.48 -13.97 -33.74
C GLU A 295 -14.42 -12.76 -33.88
N HIS A 296 -15.52 -12.72 -33.13
CA HIS A 296 -16.57 -11.73 -33.31
C HIS A 296 -16.20 -10.39 -32.66
N CYS A 297 -16.12 -9.33 -33.48
CA CYS A 297 -15.76 -7.99 -33.04
C CYS A 297 -16.99 -7.07 -32.94
N ILE A 298 -17.06 -6.31 -31.85
CA ILE A 298 -18.05 -5.27 -31.58
C ILE A 298 -17.30 -3.95 -31.51
N THR A 299 -17.26 -3.23 -32.63
CA THR A 299 -16.55 -1.95 -32.76
C THR A 299 -17.51 -0.79 -32.50
N ILE A 300 -17.12 0.13 -31.63
CA ILE A 300 -17.87 1.35 -31.30
C ILE A 300 -16.91 2.53 -31.45
N LYS A 301 -17.20 3.46 -32.37
CA LYS A 301 -16.32 4.60 -32.66
C LYS A 301 -17.11 5.90 -32.76
N GLY A 302 -16.61 6.98 -32.16
CA GLY A 302 -17.21 8.32 -32.30
C GLY A 302 -18.67 8.41 -31.82
N SER A 303 -19.13 7.46 -31.00
CA SER A 303 -20.56 7.21 -30.78
C SER A 303 -21.00 7.65 -29.38
N THR A 304 -22.25 8.06 -29.26
CA THR A 304 -22.82 8.61 -28.01
C THR A 304 -24.00 7.79 -27.53
N PHE A 305 -23.96 7.38 -26.27
CA PHE A 305 -25.05 6.68 -25.58
C PHE A 305 -25.54 7.56 -24.43
N LYS A 306 -26.81 7.96 -24.48
CA LYS A 306 -27.39 8.94 -23.55
C LYS A 306 -28.75 8.48 -23.04
N ASN A 307 -28.98 8.57 -21.73
CA ASN A 307 -30.28 8.23 -21.13
C ASN A 307 -30.78 6.83 -21.56
N THR A 308 -29.95 5.79 -21.47
CA THR A 308 -30.30 4.44 -21.95
C THR A 308 -30.61 3.45 -20.83
N SER A 309 -31.24 2.33 -21.18
CA SER A 309 -31.11 1.06 -20.44
C SER A 309 -29.66 0.55 -20.45
N ALA A 310 -29.41 -0.62 -19.84
CA ALA A 310 -28.11 -1.27 -19.98
C ALA A 310 -27.87 -1.61 -21.46
N ILE A 311 -26.60 -1.63 -21.90
CA ILE A 311 -26.32 -1.51 -23.33
C ILE A 311 -26.08 -2.87 -23.99
N PHE A 312 -25.06 -3.62 -23.58
CA PHE A 312 -24.66 -4.87 -24.23
C PHE A 312 -24.73 -6.09 -23.28
N SER A 313 -25.27 -7.19 -23.78
CA SER A 313 -25.14 -8.54 -23.20
C SER A 313 -24.68 -9.55 -24.25
N GLY A 314 -24.09 -10.66 -23.78
CA GLY A 314 -23.65 -11.78 -24.61
C GLY A 314 -22.16 -12.07 -24.42
N ASN A 315 -21.72 -13.32 -24.57
CA ASN A 315 -20.37 -13.76 -24.16
C ASN A 315 -19.41 -13.96 -25.35
N ASN A 316 -18.11 -14.19 -25.06
CA ASN A 316 -17.05 -14.55 -26.02
C ASN A 316 -16.85 -13.57 -27.20
N SER A 317 -16.81 -12.27 -26.91
CA SER A 317 -16.70 -11.21 -27.93
C SER A 317 -15.50 -10.29 -27.69
N ASN A 318 -14.97 -9.71 -28.77
CA ASN A 318 -13.95 -8.66 -28.69
C ASN A 318 -14.63 -7.30 -28.85
N TYR A 319 -14.47 -6.41 -27.88
CA TYR A 319 -15.06 -5.07 -27.90
C TYR A 319 -13.96 -4.04 -28.16
N GLU A 320 -14.10 -3.28 -29.24
CA GLU A 320 -13.18 -2.19 -29.62
C GLU A 320 -13.89 -0.85 -29.56
N ILE A 321 -13.61 -0.05 -28.53
CA ILE A 321 -14.34 1.17 -28.22
C ILE A 321 -13.38 2.35 -28.30
N SER A 322 -13.73 3.35 -29.10
CA SER A 322 -12.88 4.51 -29.36
C SER A 322 -13.68 5.81 -29.46
N ASP A 323 -13.11 6.90 -28.93
CA ASP A 323 -13.60 8.26 -29.13
C ASP A 323 -15.11 8.44 -28.80
N SER A 324 -15.61 7.72 -27.80
CA SER A 324 -17.06 7.55 -27.54
C SER A 324 -17.48 8.05 -26.15
N ILE A 325 -18.77 8.35 -25.98
CA ILE A 325 -19.31 8.94 -24.74
C ILE A 325 -20.53 8.16 -24.24
N PHE A 326 -20.51 7.75 -22.98
CA PHE A 326 -21.61 7.07 -22.29
C PHE A 326 -22.06 7.95 -21.12
N HIS A 327 -23.25 8.55 -21.18
CA HIS A 327 -23.64 9.51 -20.15
C HIS A 327 -25.12 9.56 -19.75
N ASN A 328 -25.37 10.10 -18.55
CA ASN A 328 -26.70 10.29 -17.95
C ASN A 328 -27.51 8.98 -17.82
N VAL A 329 -26.84 7.87 -17.51
CA VAL A 329 -27.49 6.55 -17.36
C VAL A 329 -27.93 6.36 -15.91
N THR A 330 -29.21 6.05 -15.68
CA THR A 330 -29.73 5.70 -14.34
C THR A 330 -30.33 4.30 -14.37
N LEU A 331 -29.71 3.34 -13.66
CA LEU A 331 -30.11 1.94 -13.66
C LEU A 331 -30.50 1.45 -12.27
N LYS A 332 -31.80 1.23 -12.11
CA LYS A 332 -32.44 0.68 -10.89
C LYS A 332 -32.49 -0.86 -10.87
N LYS A 333 -31.73 -1.53 -11.74
CA LYS A 333 -31.63 -3.00 -11.82
C LYS A 333 -30.22 -3.42 -11.40
N SER A 334 -30.10 -4.55 -10.71
CA SER A 334 -28.79 -5.11 -10.30
C SER A 334 -28.11 -5.83 -11.46
N ILE A 335 -27.82 -5.08 -12.52
CA ILE A 335 -27.20 -5.54 -13.77
C ILE A 335 -26.08 -4.58 -14.18
N PRO A 336 -24.99 -5.05 -14.80
CA PRO A 336 -23.96 -4.17 -15.35
C PRO A 336 -24.52 -3.13 -16.32
N ALA A 337 -24.01 -1.90 -16.23
CA ALA A 337 -24.58 -0.78 -16.97
C ALA A 337 -24.29 -0.82 -18.47
N ILE A 338 -23.09 -1.24 -18.87
CA ILE A 338 -22.64 -1.16 -20.26
C ILE A 338 -22.36 -2.54 -20.83
N PHE A 339 -21.64 -3.41 -20.12
CA PHE A 339 -21.30 -4.75 -20.61
C PHE A 339 -21.58 -5.85 -19.59
N ASN A 340 -22.41 -6.82 -19.99
CA ASN A 340 -22.59 -8.10 -19.31
C ASN A 340 -22.10 -9.23 -20.23
N SER A 341 -20.79 -9.45 -20.22
CA SER A 341 -20.10 -10.29 -21.21
C SER A 341 -18.89 -10.99 -20.61
N LYS A 342 -18.97 -12.32 -20.47
CA LYS A 342 -17.88 -13.18 -19.95
C LYS A 342 -16.95 -13.64 -21.07
N ALA A 343 -15.76 -14.10 -20.68
CA ALA A 343 -14.72 -14.66 -21.55
C ALA A 343 -14.42 -13.76 -22.77
N SER A 344 -14.43 -12.44 -22.55
CA SER A 344 -14.37 -11.43 -23.60
C SER A 344 -13.13 -10.54 -23.43
N TYR A 345 -12.78 -9.80 -24.48
CA TYR A 345 -11.68 -8.85 -24.49
C TYR A 345 -12.20 -7.44 -24.73
N PHE A 346 -11.85 -6.50 -23.86
CA PHE A 346 -12.25 -5.10 -23.97
C PHE A 346 -11.03 -4.21 -24.23
N TYR A 347 -11.03 -3.55 -25.38
CA TYR A 347 -10.12 -2.46 -25.71
C TYR A 347 -10.92 -1.16 -25.75
N ILE A 348 -10.66 -0.25 -24.81
CA ILE A 348 -11.37 1.02 -24.68
C ILE A 348 -10.35 2.16 -24.74
N ASN A 349 -10.52 3.09 -25.67
CA ASN A 349 -9.61 4.20 -25.92
C ASN A 349 -10.38 5.54 -26.00
N ASN A 350 -9.80 6.63 -25.51
CA ASN A 350 -10.35 8.00 -25.60
C ASN A 350 -11.85 8.11 -25.26
N THR A 351 -12.33 7.36 -24.26
CA THR A 351 -13.77 7.19 -23.98
C THR A 351 -14.16 7.80 -22.63
N GLU A 352 -15.33 8.43 -22.56
CA GLU A 352 -15.84 9.09 -21.35
C GLU A 352 -17.13 8.43 -20.84
N PHE A 353 -17.12 8.04 -19.55
CA PHE A 353 -18.26 7.53 -18.80
C PHE A 353 -18.66 8.59 -17.76
N LYS A 354 -19.84 9.20 -17.89
CA LYS A 354 -20.21 10.39 -17.11
C LYS A 354 -21.65 10.40 -16.57
N ASN A 355 -21.86 10.94 -15.36
CA ASN A 355 -23.20 11.09 -14.76
C ASN A 355 -23.96 9.76 -14.70
N LEU A 356 -23.34 8.70 -14.17
CA LEU A 356 -23.97 7.38 -14.06
C LEU A 356 -24.48 7.14 -12.63
N ASN A 357 -25.71 6.66 -12.47
CA ASN A 357 -26.32 6.33 -11.18
C ASN A 357 -26.84 4.90 -11.19
N LEU A 358 -26.08 3.98 -10.59
CA LEU A 358 -26.16 2.55 -10.85
C LEU A 358 -26.41 1.76 -9.56
N ILE A 359 -27.20 0.68 -9.64
CA ILE A 359 -27.24 -0.33 -8.56
C ILE A 359 -26.07 -1.33 -8.70
N SER A 360 -25.70 -1.73 -9.93
CA SER A 360 -24.49 -2.55 -10.18
C SER A 360 -23.31 -1.70 -10.70
N GLY A 361 -22.23 -2.35 -11.13
CA GLY A 361 -21.08 -1.73 -11.79
C GLY A 361 -21.33 -1.34 -13.26
N ILE A 362 -20.30 -0.82 -13.92
CA ILE A 362 -20.31 -0.55 -15.37
C ILE A 362 -20.19 -1.87 -16.14
N TRP A 363 -19.33 -2.76 -15.66
CA TRP A 363 -19.14 -4.13 -16.12
C TRP A 363 -18.78 -5.04 -14.94
N GLU A 364 -19.17 -6.32 -15.06
CA GLU A 364 -18.88 -7.37 -14.08
C GLU A 364 -18.71 -8.69 -14.84
N SER A 365 -17.46 -9.12 -15.07
CA SER A 365 -17.22 -10.38 -15.77
C SER A 365 -15.78 -10.92 -15.70
N GLU A 366 -15.67 -12.21 -16.07
CA GLU A 366 -14.42 -12.92 -16.30
C GLU A 366 -13.82 -12.56 -17.67
N SER A 367 -13.31 -11.34 -17.80
CA SER A 367 -12.88 -10.76 -19.08
C SER A 367 -11.63 -9.90 -18.94
N SER A 368 -10.85 -9.77 -20.01
CA SER A 368 -9.63 -8.95 -20.04
C SER A 368 -9.97 -7.50 -20.40
N TYR A 369 -9.32 -6.52 -19.76
CA TYR A 369 -9.60 -5.10 -19.95
C TYR A 369 -8.34 -4.28 -20.23
N SER A 370 -8.35 -3.53 -21.33
CA SER A 370 -7.30 -2.57 -21.71
C SER A 370 -7.93 -1.19 -21.90
N LEU A 371 -7.68 -0.27 -20.97
CA LEU A 371 -8.23 1.09 -20.95
C LEU A 371 -7.12 2.10 -21.26
N TYR A 372 -7.33 2.95 -22.27
CA TYR A 372 -6.43 4.01 -22.69
C TYR A 372 -7.17 5.35 -22.68
N ASN A 373 -6.57 6.39 -22.09
CA ASN A 373 -7.12 7.75 -22.04
C ASN A 373 -8.62 7.81 -21.64
N THR A 374 -9.03 6.92 -20.73
CA THR A 374 -10.45 6.70 -20.39
C THR A 374 -10.84 7.50 -19.14
N LYS A 375 -12.02 8.10 -19.14
CA LYS A 375 -12.51 8.95 -18.05
C LYS A 375 -13.77 8.39 -17.40
N PHE A 376 -13.81 8.39 -16.08
CA PHE A 376 -14.96 8.08 -15.24
C PHE A 376 -15.28 9.32 -14.39
N ILE A 377 -16.44 9.94 -14.57
CA ILE A 377 -16.76 11.26 -14.01
C ILE A 377 -18.18 11.25 -13.41
N ASP A 378 -18.35 11.73 -12.17
CA ASP A 378 -19.65 11.89 -11.53
C ASP A 378 -20.48 10.59 -11.51
N ILE A 379 -19.90 9.50 -11.00
CA ILE A 379 -20.53 8.16 -10.99
C ILE A 379 -20.87 7.70 -9.58
N LYS A 380 -22.13 7.35 -9.35
CA LYS A 380 -22.60 6.68 -8.13
C LYS A 380 -22.91 5.21 -8.42
N THR A 381 -22.41 4.30 -7.59
CA THR A 381 -22.77 2.88 -7.63
C THR A 381 -23.08 2.32 -6.24
N ASN A 382 -24.07 1.42 -6.15
CA ASN A 382 -24.39 0.64 -4.94
C ASN A 382 -23.81 -0.79 -4.98
N SER A 383 -22.86 -1.05 -5.88
CA SER A 383 -22.37 -2.40 -6.20
C SER A 383 -21.20 -2.85 -5.33
N LYS A 384 -20.81 -4.12 -5.52
CA LYS A 384 -19.52 -4.66 -5.02
C LYS A 384 -18.33 -3.95 -5.68
N ALA A 385 -18.38 -3.60 -6.95
CA ALA A 385 -17.39 -2.69 -7.54
C ALA A 385 -17.94 -1.97 -8.77
N LEU A 386 -17.46 -0.74 -8.99
CA LEU A 386 -17.74 -0.05 -10.25
C LEU A 386 -17.19 -0.84 -11.45
N LEU A 387 -15.96 -1.35 -11.32
CA LEU A 387 -15.29 -2.24 -12.26
C LEU A 387 -14.96 -3.56 -11.52
N HIS A 388 -15.74 -4.62 -11.72
CA HIS A 388 -15.46 -5.96 -11.17
C HIS A 388 -14.85 -6.84 -12.25
N ILE A 389 -13.59 -7.24 -12.06
CA ILE A 389 -12.77 -7.95 -13.05
C ILE A 389 -12.24 -9.25 -12.44
N VAL A 390 -12.39 -10.36 -13.16
CA VAL A 390 -12.17 -11.71 -12.62
C VAL A 390 -11.27 -12.56 -13.53
N GLY A 391 -10.20 -13.13 -12.97
CA GLY A 391 -9.38 -14.21 -13.56
C GLY A 391 -8.52 -13.86 -14.78
N LYS A 392 -8.43 -12.59 -15.17
CA LYS A 392 -7.81 -12.10 -16.42
C LYS A 392 -6.90 -10.90 -16.18
N ASP A 393 -6.04 -10.59 -17.16
CA ASP A 393 -5.10 -9.47 -17.08
C ASP A 393 -5.78 -8.13 -17.38
N VAL A 394 -5.25 -7.06 -16.77
CA VAL A 394 -5.80 -5.70 -16.82
C VAL A 394 -4.69 -4.68 -17.07
N PHE A 395 -4.94 -3.76 -18.01
CA PHE A 395 -4.01 -2.71 -18.41
C PHE A 395 -4.74 -1.35 -18.43
N PHE A 396 -4.38 -0.44 -17.52
CA PHE A 396 -4.91 0.91 -17.46
C PHE A 396 -3.80 1.92 -17.80
N THR A 397 -4.04 2.78 -18.78
CA THR A 397 -3.11 3.83 -19.20
C THR A 397 -3.84 5.17 -19.32
N ASN A 398 -3.38 6.20 -18.61
CA ASN A 398 -3.98 7.54 -18.57
C ASN A 398 -5.48 7.52 -18.18
N VAL A 399 -5.85 6.69 -17.20
CA VAL A 399 -7.24 6.60 -16.71
C VAL A 399 -7.51 7.72 -15.70
N THR A 400 -8.61 8.46 -15.87
CA THR A 400 -9.05 9.48 -14.91
C THR A 400 -10.33 9.03 -14.21
N ALA A 401 -10.42 9.19 -12.88
CA ALA A 401 -11.59 8.88 -12.09
C ALA A 401 -11.90 10.00 -11.08
N GLU A 402 -12.98 10.75 -11.32
CA GLU A 402 -13.38 11.93 -10.54
C GLU A 402 -14.81 11.82 -10.01
N ASN A 403 -15.02 12.23 -8.76
CA ASN A 403 -16.32 12.25 -8.07
C ASN A 403 -17.06 10.88 -8.08
N ILE A 404 -16.31 9.78 -7.98
CA ILE A 404 -16.85 8.42 -7.89
C ILE A 404 -17.33 8.15 -6.46
N LEU A 405 -18.56 7.63 -6.33
CA LEU A 405 -19.25 7.38 -5.07
C LEU A 405 -19.71 5.91 -5.00
N CYS A 406 -18.91 5.06 -4.36
CA CYS A 406 -19.21 3.64 -4.12
C CYS A 406 -19.88 3.44 -2.76
N VAL A 407 -21.20 3.26 -2.75
CA VAL A 407 -22.04 3.20 -1.55
C VAL A 407 -22.62 1.83 -1.25
N GLY A 408 -22.11 0.78 -1.90
CA GLY A 408 -22.51 -0.61 -1.62
C GLY A 408 -22.08 -1.08 -0.23
N ASP A 409 -22.26 -2.38 0.01
CA ASP A 409 -22.01 -3.01 1.31
C ASP A 409 -20.55 -2.83 1.78
N GLY A 410 -20.40 -2.53 3.07
CA GLY A 410 -19.13 -2.17 3.70
C GLY A 410 -18.07 -3.26 3.58
N GLY A 411 -16.82 -2.84 3.38
CA GLY A 411 -15.65 -3.73 3.27
C GLY A 411 -15.49 -4.46 1.93
N ASN A 412 -16.54 -4.54 1.09
CA ASN A 412 -16.45 -5.14 -0.25
C ASN A 412 -16.72 -4.17 -1.39
N THR A 413 -17.42 -3.05 -1.19
CA THR A 413 -17.60 -2.04 -2.24
C THR A 413 -16.28 -1.35 -2.61
N SER A 414 -16.01 -1.17 -3.91
CA SER A 414 -14.83 -0.46 -4.41
C SER A 414 -15.05 0.22 -5.77
N MET A 415 -14.08 1.01 -6.24
CA MET A 415 -14.05 1.47 -7.63
C MET A 415 -13.53 0.35 -8.54
N VAL A 416 -12.45 -0.32 -8.13
CA VAL A 416 -11.92 -1.49 -8.82
C VAL A 416 -11.88 -2.66 -7.85
N LEU A 417 -12.45 -3.79 -8.26
CA LEU A 417 -12.22 -5.08 -7.63
C LEU A 417 -11.61 -6.02 -8.66
N PHE A 418 -10.35 -6.36 -8.43
CA PHE A 418 -9.61 -7.34 -9.20
C PHE A 418 -9.53 -8.64 -8.41
N ASP A 419 -10.17 -9.68 -8.91
CA ASP A 419 -10.09 -11.03 -8.38
C ASP A 419 -9.22 -11.87 -9.32
N SER A 420 -8.05 -12.33 -8.88
CA SER A 420 -7.18 -13.18 -9.70
C SER A 420 -7.77 -14.59 -9.92
N ASN A 421 -8.82 -14.95 -9.18
CA ASN A 421 -9.25 -16.30 -8.88
C ASN A 421 -8.18 -17.17 -8.21
N ASN A 422 -8.60 -18.33 -7.71
CA ASN A 422 -7.74 -19.41 -7.20
C ASN A 422 -7.12 -20.26 -8.34
N ILE A 423 -6.79 -19.66 -9.48
CA ILE A 423 -6.19 -20.35 -10.63
C ILE A 423 -4.67 -20.28 -10.51
N ASP A 424 -3.98 -21.39 -10.81
CA ASP A 424 -2.53 -21.43 -10.85
C ASP A 424 -1.97 -20.60 -12.02
N GLY A 425 -1.50 -19.39 -11.72
CA GLY A 425 -0.85 -18.50 -12.68
C GLY A 425 -0.71 -17.08 -12.14
N ILE A 426 0.32 -16.36 -12.60
CA ILE A 426 0.47 -14.93 -12.32
C ILE A 426 -0.59 -14.18 -13.12
N LYS A 427 -1.37 -13.32 -12.45
CA LYS A 427 -2.28 -12.37 -13.11
C LYS A 427 -1.72 -10.96 -13.04
N LYS A 428 -1.83 -10.22 -14.14
CA LYS A 428 -1.21 -8.91 -14.33
C LYS A 428 -2.24 -7.80 -14.17
N PHE A 429 -1.95 -6.84 -13.31
CA PHE A 429 -2.73 -5.61 -13.18
C PHE A 429 -1.80 -4.40 -13.28
N TYR A 430 -1.64 -3.88 -14.49
CA TYR A 430 -0.71 -2.78 -14.75
C TYR A 430 -1.46 -1.46 -14.92
N ILE A 431 -0.99 -0.42 -14.23
CA ILE A 431 -1.58 0.90 -14.18
C ILE A 431 -0.49 1.95 -14.40
N TYR A 432 -0.66 2.76 -15.45
CA TYR A 432 0.23 3.87 -15.81
C TYR A 432 -0.60 5.16 -15.93
N GLY A 433 -0.18 6.25 -15.27
CA GLY A 433 -0.85 7.55 -15.43
C GLY A 433 -2.27 7.61 -14.86
N LEU A 434 -2.57 6.89 -13.78
CA LEU A 434 -3.89 6.94 -13.14
C LEU A 434 -4.07 8.27 -12.39
N ASN A 435 -5.13 9.00 -12.67
CA ASN A 435 -5.50 10.23 -11.96
C ASN A 435 -6.84 10.08 -11.23
N VAL A 436 -6.82 9.99 -9.91
CA VAL A 436 -8.01 9.80 -9.06
C VAL A 436 -8.21 11.01 -8.15
N THR A 437 -9.38 11.65 -8.19
CA THR A 437 -9.67 12.84 -7.38
C THR A 437 -11.09 12.84 -6.77
N ASN A 438 -11.18 13.24 -5.50
CA ASN A 438 -12.46 13.48 -4.78
C ASN A 438 -13.41 12.26 -4.66
N ASN A 439 -12.90 11.02 -4.71
CA ASN A 439 -13.75 9.82 -4.65
C ASN A 439 -14.06 9.36 -3.22
N PHE A 440 -15.18 8.66 -3.06
CA PHE A 440 -15.62 8.06 -1.80
C PHE A 440 -16.03 6.58 -1.97
N SER A 441 -15.69 5.74 -0.99
CA SER A 441 -16.10 4.32 -0.95
C SER A 441 -16.44 3.85 0.47
N ASN A 442 -17.46 3.00 0.65
CA ASN A 442 -17.72 2.29 1.92
C ASN A 442 -16.75 1.11 2.18
N GLY A 443 -15.82 0.85 1.26
CA GLY A 443 -14.72 -0.09 1.42
C GLY A 443 -13.45 0.49 0.79
N PRO A 444 -12.54 -0.35 0.26
CA PRO A 444 -11.41 0.12 -0.52
C PRO A 444 -11.78 0.93 -1.76
N LEU A 445 -10.81 1.62 -2.36
CA LEU A 445 -10.98 2.17 -3.70
C LEU A 445 -10.54 1.15 -4.76
N ILE A 446 -9.36 0.55 -4.58
CA ILE A 446 -8.78 -0.51 -5.39
C ILE A 446 -8.59 -1.71 -4.47
N LYS A 447 -9.33 -2.79 -4.72
CA LYS A 447 -9.26 -4.05 -3.96
C LYS A 447 -8.74 -5.16 -4.85
N ILE A 448 -7.77 -5.92 -4.36
CA ILE A 448 -7.08 -6.99 -5.09
C ILE A 448 -7.12 -8.25 -4.23
N ILE A 449 -7.67 -9.34 -4.77
CA ILE A 449 -7.83 -10.63 -4.07
C ILE A 449 -7.40 -11.79 -4.97
N GLY A 450 -7.08 -12.94 -4.36
CA GLY A 450 -6.78 -14.19 -5.07
C GLY A 450 -5.43 -14.80 -4.71
N ASN A 451 -4.81 -15.55 -5.63
CA ASN A 451 -3.61 -16.33 -5.34
C ASN A 451 -2.31 -15.55 -5.56
N TYR A 452 -1.91 -15.31 -6.81
CA TYR A 452 -0.65 -14.63 -7.16
C TYR A 452 -0.88 -13.50 -8.18
N VAL A 453 -0.66 -12.27 -7.74
CA VAL A 453 -0.83 -11.05 -8.55
C VAL A 453 0.51 -10.34 -8.76
N GLU A 454 0.75 -9.90 -9.99
CA GLU A 454 1.77 -8.92 -10.35
C GLU A 454 1.07 -7.58 -10.65
N MET A 455 1.35 -6.55 -9.84
CA MET A 455 0.79 -5.21 -10.00
C MET A 455 1.89 -4.18 -10.26
N ILE A 456 1.59 -3.25 -11.16
CA ILE A 456 2.41 -2.05 -11.42
C ILE A 456 1.51 -0.82 -11.28
N LEU A 457 1.94 0.19 -10.54
CA LEU A 457 1.26 1.48 -10.38
C LEU A 457 2.28 2.61 -10.52
N ASP A 458 2.42 3.11 -11.74
CA ASP A 458 3.45 4.09 -12.11
C ASP A 458 2.84 5.44 -12.56
N ASP A 459 3.58 6.53 -12.39
CA ASP A 459 3.29 7.90 -12.88
C ASP A 459 1.88 8.42 -12.49
N SER A 460 1.40 8.04 -11.31
CA SER A 460 -0.01 8.20 -10.93
C SER A 460 -0.25 9.27 -9.84
N ASN A 461 -1.48 9.78 -9.76
CA ASN A 461 -1.93 10.78 -8.80
C ASN A 461 -3.24 10.34 -8.13
N ILE A 462 -3.23 10.15 -6.80
CA ILE A 462 -4.38 9.72 -6.00
C ILE A 462 -4.59 10.74 -4.88
N ASN A 463 -5.63 11.57 -4.98
CA ASN A 463 -5.78 12.75 -4.13
C ASN A 463 -7.20 12.95 -3.61
N LYS A 464 -7.34 13.31 -2.32
CA LYS A 464 -8.62 13.59 -1.64
C LYS A 464 -9.61 12.41 -1.68
N ILE A 465 -9.12 11.18 -1.56
CA ILE A 465 -9.95 9.98 -1.49
C ILE A 465 -10.39 9.72 -0.05
N LYS A 466 -11.68 9.43 0.16
CA LYS A 466 -12.23 9.14 1.49
C LYS A 466 -12.92 7.77 1.51
N THR A 467 -12.34 6.82 2.23
CA THR A 467 -12.81 5.42 2.29
C THR A 467 -13.22 5.02 3.70
N TYR A 468 -13.98 3.92 3.81
CA TYR A 468 -14.15 3.11 5.03
C TYR A 468 -13.37 1.79 4.93
N GLY A 469 -12.12 1.90 4.47
CA GLY A 469 -11.13 0.83 4.38
C GLY A 469 -9.84 1.33 3.72
N PRO A 470 -8.82 0.49 3.50
CA PRO A 470 -7.59 0.90 2.83
C PRO A 470 -7.89 1.30 1.39
N ILE A 471 -7.32 2.39 0.87
CA ILE A 471 -7.59 2.87 -0.49
C ILE A 471 -7.05 1.90 -1.54
N ILE A 472 -5.87 1.36 -1.29
CA ILE A 472 -5.35 0.19 -2.02
C ILE A 472 -5.28 -0.95 -1.00
N GLU A 473 -6.03 -2.02 -1.24
CA GLU A 473 -6.04 -3.22 -0.39
C GLU A 473 -5.65 -4.44 -1.23
N THR A 474 -4.68 -5.22 -0.76
CA THR A 474 -4.37 -6.55 -1.32
C THR A 474 -4.56 -7.65 -0.27
N ARG A 475 -5.44 -8.60 -0.58
CA ARG A 475 -5.59 -9.87 0.16
C ARG A 475 -5.28 -11.02 -0.79
N THR A 476 -4.02 -11.12 -1.20
CA THR A 476 -3.49 -12.19 -2.06
C THR A 476 -2.54 -13.08 -1.28
N ASN A 477 -2.42 -14.36 -1.64
CA ASN A 477 -1.43 -15.24 -1.00
C ASN A 477 0.00 -14.79 -1.31
N LYS A 478 0.23 -14.33 -2.54
CA LYS A 478 1.50 -13.77 -3.01
C LYS A 478 1.29 -12.52 -3.86
N LEU A 479 2.11 -11.50 -3.62
CA LEU A 479 2.06 -10.22 -4.31
C LEU A 479 3.44 -9.82 -4.83
N ASN A 480 3.53 -9.47 -6.11
CA ASN A 480 4.64 -8.67 -6.65
C ASN A 480 4.11 -7.28 -7.01
N PHE A 481 4.46 -6.25 -6.24
CA PHE A 481 3.93 -4.89 -6.38
C PHE A 481 5.06 -3.91 -6.73
N HIS A 482 4.93 -3.23 -7.87
CA HIS A 482 5.77 -2.09 -8.23
C HIS A 482 4.99 -0.78 -8.12
N MET A 483 5.59 0.22 -7.49
CA MET A 483 5.08 1.58 -7.37
C MET A 483 6.20 2.57 -7.67
N SER A 484 6.01 3.43 -8.66
CA SER A 484 6.96 4.53 -8.92
C SER A 484 6.28 5.84 -9.29
N ASN A 485 6.92 6.95 -8.95
CA ASN A 485 6.47 8.31 -9.28
C ASN A 485 5.02 8.61 -8.84
N LEU A 486 4.55 7.99 -7.75
CA LEU A 486 3.18 8.15 -7.24
C LEU A 486 3.07 9.43 -6.39
N ASN A 487 2.02 10.21 -6.63
CA ASN A 487 1.60 11.33 -5.77
C ASN A 487 0.31 10.96 -5.04
N PHE A 488 0.39 10.66 -3.75
CA PHE A 488 -0.71 10.09 -2.95
C PHE A 488 -1.03 11.00 -1.76
N ASN A 489 -1.99 11.92 -1.92
CA ASN A 489 -2.13 13.05 -0.98
C ASN A 489 -3.55 13.25 -0.42
N ASN A 490 -3.64 13.78 0.80
CA ASN A 490 -4.90 14.18 1.44
C ASN A 490 -5.95 13.06 1.57
N ASN A 491 -5.50 11.80 1.63
CA ASN A 491 -6.40 10.65 1.59
C ASN A 491 -6.74 10.12 2.99
N ILE A 492 -7.94 9.57 3.18
CA ILE A 492 -8.46 9.20 4.50
C ILE A 492 -9.12 7.81 4.51
N ASN A 493 -8.50 6.83 5.19
CA ASN A 493 -9.17 5.63 5.65
C ASN A 493 -9.89 5.94 6.99
N ASN A 494 -11.22 5.88 7.00
CA ASN A 494 -12.05 6.16 8.17
C ASN A 494 -12.33 4.96 9.06
N ASN A 495 -11.96 3.75 8.65
CA ASN A 495 -12.13 2.53 9.42
C ASN A 495 -11.08 2.47 10.54
N LYS A 496 -11.51 2.15 11.76
CA LYS A 496 -10.63 1.98 12.93
C LYS A 496 -10.07 0.56 13.05
N LEU A 497 -10.69 -0.40 12.37
CA LEU A 497 -10.37 -1.82 12.45
C LEU A 497 -9.55 -2.32 11.26
N GLU A 498 -9.41 -1.51 10.21
CA GLU A 498 -8.60 -1.82 9.04
C GLU A 498 -7.37 -0.92 8.97
N CYS A 499 -6.29 -1.50 8.49
CA CYS A 499 -4.94 -0.97 8.58
C CYS A 499 -4.52 -0.25 7.30
N GLY A 500 -3.70 0.81 7.38
CA GLY A 500 -3.18 1.52 6.22
C GLY A 500 -4.17 2.45 5.53
N THR A 501 -3.64 3.39 4.74
CA THR A 501 -4.32 3.81 3.50
C THR A 501 -3.95 2.92 2.32
N ILE A 502 -2.86 2.16 2.44
CA ILE A 502 -2.39 1.11 1.54
C ILE A 502 -2.09 -0.10 2.42
N HIS A 503 -2.71 -1.24 2.13
CA HIS A 503 -2.61 -2.45 2.95
C HIS A 503 -2.14 -3.64 2.11
N PHE A 504 -1.03 -4.23 2.53
CA PHE A 504 -0.44 -5.44 1.95
C PHE A 504 -0.31 -6.53 3.03
N SER A 505 -0.47 -7.80 2.64
CA SER A 505 -0.40 -8.96 3.56
C SER A 505 0.14 -10.23 2.89
N ASN A 506 0.58 -11.22 3.69
CA ASN A 506 1.12 -12.53 3.27
C ASN A 506 2.54 -12.50 2.64
N ASP A 507 2.77 -13.13 1.48
CA ASP A 507 4.07 -13.21 0.79
C ASP A 507 4.25 -11.99 -0.13
N LEU A 508 5.19 -11.11 0.23
CA LEU A 508 5.29 -9.76 -0.32
C LEU A 508 6.64 -9.52 -1.03
N SER A 509 6.57 -9.14 -2.30
CA SER A 509 7.65 -8.55 -3.08
C SER A 509 7.23 -7.14 -3.49
N ILE A 510 7.71 -6.12 -2.79
CA ILE A 510 7.27 -4.72 -2.91
C ILE A 510 8.44 -3.83 -3.32
N LEU A 511 8.27 -3.05 -4.38
CA LEU A 511 9.19 -2.01 -4.82
C LEU A 511 8.44 -0.67 -4.84
N ILE A 512 8.86 0.30 -4.00
CA ILE A 512 8.29 1.65 -3.94
C ILE A 512 9.43 2.66 -4.14
N THR A 513 9.34 3.48 -5.19
CA THR A 513 10.39 4.43 -5.55
C THR A 513 9.84 5.81 -5.92
N ASN A 514 10.64 6.86 -5.70
CA ASN A 514 10.39 8.23 -6.19
C ASN A 514 8.97 8.79 -5.88
N SER A 515 8.33 8.33 -4.82
CA SER A 515 6.91 8.60 -4.54
C SER A 515 6.74 9.59 -3.39
N THR A 516 5.60 10.28 -3.35
CA THR A 516 5.24 11.25 -2.30
C THR A 516 3.89 10.89 -1.68
N PHE A 517 3.89 10.80 -0.36
CA PHE A 517 2.72 10.54 0.47
C PHE A 517 2.54 11.70 1.46
N ASP A 518 1.71 12.68 1.13
CA ASP A 518 1.48 13.89 1.94
C ASP A 518 0.08 13.95 2.57
N ASN A 519 0.02 14.18 3.89
CA ASN A 519 -1.23 14.46 4.62
C ASN A 519 -2.29 13.34 4.52
N ASN A 520 -1.89 12.07 4.52
CA ASN A 520 -2.80 10.93 4.55
C ASN A 520 -3.15 10.50 5.99
N ILE A 521 -4.35 9.98 6.20
CA ILE A 521 -4.88 9.65 7.53
C ILE A 521 -5.49 8.25 7.52
N SER A 522 -4.90 7.33 8.29
CA SER A 522 -5.55 6.10 8.75
C SER A 522 -6.13 6.32 10.15
N LYS A 523 -7.22 5.62 10.48
CA LYS A 523 -7.71 5.53 11.88
C LYS A 523 -7.33 4.22 12.57
N GLY A 524 -6.85 3.23 11.82
CA GLY A 524 -6.12 2.08 12.34
C GLY A 524 -4.62 2.34 12.35
N GLU A 525 -3.82 1.27 12.27
CA GLU A 525 -2.36 1.37 12.17
C GLU A 525 -1.91 1.78 10.76
N GLY A 526 -0.68 2.27 10.62
CA GLY A 526 -0.06 2.64 9.33
C GLY A 526 -0.71 3.85 8.67
N GLY A 527 -0.09 5.03 8.78
CA GLY A 527 -0.70 6.26 8.23
C GLY A 527 -0.72 6.30 6.71
N VAL A 528 0.20 5.56 6.08
CA VAL A 528 0.27 5.31 4.65
C VAL A 528 0.27 3.81 4.39
N LEU A 529 1.38 3.15 4.73
CA LEU A 529 1.63 1.74 4.46
C LEU A 529 1.34 0.90 5.71
N CYS A 530 0.52 -0.12 5.55
CA CYS A 530 0.41 -1.21 6.48
C CYS A 530 0.84 -2.52 5.81
N LEU A 531 1.83 -3.17 6.41
CA LEU A 531 2.35 -4.47 6.03
C LEU A 531 2.06 -5.42 7.19
N ASP A 532 0.87 -6.03 7.22
CA ASP A 532 0.51 -6.96 8.29
C ASP A 532 0.54 -8.41 7.81
N ASN A 533 0.45 -9.31 8.77
CA ASN A 533 0.38 -10.75 8.55
C ASN A 533 1.45 -11.30 7.58
N ILE A 534 2.68 -10.82 7.66
CA ILE A 534 3.73 -11.14 6.69
C ILE A 534 4.21 -12.58 6.86
N SER A 535 4.40 -13.29 5.75
CA SER A 535 5.05 -14.62 5.71
C SER A 535 6.49 -14.54 5.18
N ASN A 536 6.68 -13.82 4.08
CA ASN A 536 7.97 -13.53 3.44
C ASN A 536 7.99 -12.05 3.02
N LEU A 537 9.15 -11.39 3.08
CA LEU A 537 9.28 -9.98 2.68
C LEU A 537 10.54 -9.70 1.86
N ASN A 538 10.34 -9.34 0.60
CA ASN A 538 11.27 -8.61 -0.24
C ASN A 538 10.73 -7.19 -0.38
N LEU A 539 11.39 -6.20 0.21
CA LEU A 539 10.90 -4.81 0.25
C LEU A 539 12.02 -3.87 -0.18
N ASN A 540 11.79 -3.07 -1.21
CA ASN A 540 12.72 -2.05 -1.68
C ASN A 540 12.01 -0.69 -1.71
N LEU A 541 12.26 0.11 -0.67
CA LEU A 541 11.67 1.44 -0.47
C LEU A 541 12.78 2.49 -0.63
N THR A 542 12.75 3.27 -1.72
CA THR A 542 13.81 4.27 -1.99
C THR A 542 13.30 5.61 -2.46
N THR A 543 14.03 6.68 -2.12
CA THR A 543 13.79 8.05 -2.64
C THR A 543 12.34 8.52 -2.44
N THR A 544 11.70 8.10 -1.35
CA THR A 544 10.27 8.29 -1.10
C THR A 544 10.01 9.21 0.09
N TYR A 545 8.97 10.04 0.00
CA TYR A 545 8.63 11.08 0.97
C TYR A 545 7.32 10.73 1.69
N PHE A 546 7.38 10.60 3.02
CA PHE A 546 6.24 10.44 3.91
C PHE A 546 6.12 11.70 4.77
N ILE A 547 5.16 12.56 4.44
CA ILE A 547 5.01 13.89 5.03
C ILE A 547 3.64 14.01 5.70
N LYS A 548 3.59 14.43 6.97
CA LYS A 548 2.35 14.78 7.71
C LYS A 548 1.28 13.68 7.75
N ASN A 549 1.64 12.42 7.56
CA ASN A 549 0.68 11.32 7.62
C ASN A 549 0.30 11.01 9.07
N LYS A 550 -0.88 10.41 9.28
CA LYS A 550 -1.42 10.13 10.61
C LYS A 550 -2.02 8.73 10.74
N ALA A 551 -1.78 8.08 11.89
CA ALA A 551 -2.31 6.77 12.25
C ALA A 551 -2.62 6.65 13.75
N MET A 552 -3.09 5.47 14.18
CA MET A 552 -3.03 5.04 15.58
C MET A 552 -1.56 4.74 15.96
N ASN A 553 -0.98 3.68 15.39
CA ASN A 553 0.46 3.37 15.45
C ASN A 553 1.11 3.46 14.07
N GLY A 554 2.39 3.81 14.01
CA GLY A 554 3.13 3.88 12.73
C GLY A 554 2.62 5.01 11.86
N GLY A 555 2.88 6.27 12.25
CA GLY A 555 2.28 7.46 11.62
C GLY A 555 2.52 7.58 10.10
N ALA A 556 3.52 6.88 9.55
CA ALA A 556 3.64 6.60 8.12
C ALA A 556 3.59 5.09 7.80
N ILE A 557 4.36 4.26 8.51
CA ILE A 557 4.50 2.82 8.24
C ILE A 557 4.22 1.99 9.49
N TYR A 558 3.41 0.94 9.33
CA TYR A 558 3.25 -0.16 10.29
C TYR A 558 3.66 -1.49 9.62
N ILE A 559 4.44 -2.34 10.31
CA ILE A 559 4.92 -3.63 9.80
C ILE A 559 4.88 -4.73 10.88
N SER A 560 4.27 -5.90 10.61
CA SER A 560 4.14 -7.03 11.56
C SER A 560 4.05 -8.43 10.91
N ASP A 561 4.36 -9.48 11.68
CA ASP A 561 4.37 -10.88 11.24
C ASP A 561 2.97 -11.56 11.17
N SER A 562 2.87 -12.69 10.45
CA SER A 562 1.65 -13.51 10.25
C SER A 562 1.03 -14.18 11.47
N ILE A 563 1.80 -14.38 12.54
CA ILE A 563 1.40 -14.90 13.86
C ILE A 563 2.66 -14.79 14.73
N SER A 564 2.50 -14.67 16.05
CA SER A 564 3.61 -14.80 17.00
C SER A 564 4.17 -16.24 17.03
N LYS A 565 4.88 -16.64 15.98
CA LYS A 565 5.80 -17.78 16.03
C LYS A 565 6.88 -17.45 17.06
N ASP A 566 7.25 -18.42 17.87
CA ASP A 566 8.36 -18.25 18.81
C ASP A 566 9.59 -17.81 18.02
N ILE A 567 10.07 -16.60 18.33
CA ILE A 567 11.12 -15.88 17.60
C ILE A 567 12.48 -16.62 17.68
N ASP A 568 12.57 -17.61 18.57
CA ASP A 568 13.72 -18.49 18.78
C ASP A 568 13.73 -19.71 17.83
N ASN A 569 12.61 -20.02 17.16
CA ASN A 569 12.48 -21.11 16.18
C ASN A 569 12.42 -20.62 14.72
N ILE A 570 12.74 -19.35 14.46
CA ILE A 570 12.77 -18.80 13.11
C ILE A 570 13.99 -19.35 12.37
N ASN A 571 13.73 -20.08 11.29
CA ASN A 571 14.78 -20.65 10.44
C ASN A 571 15.35 -19.55 9.52
N ASP A 572 16.57 -19.08 9.80
CA ASP A 572 17.22 -17.94 9.13
C ASP A 572 17.51 -18.15 7.64
N ASN A 573 17.36 -19.38 7.13
CA ASN A 573 17.63 -19.75 5.73
C ASN A 573 16.70 -19.11 4.67
N ILE A 574 15.71 -18.30 5.08
CA ILE A 574 14.84 -17.56 4.15
C ILE A 574 15.46 -16.17 3.90
N TYR A 575 16.06 -16.01 2.72
CA TYR A 575 16.61 -14.75 2.23
C TYR A 575 15.54 -13.68 2.02
N ASN A 576 15.28 -12.88 3.05
CA ASN A 576 14.59 -11.61 2.90
C ASN A 576 15.56 -10.54 2.36
N ASN A 577 15.21 -9.88 1.27
CA ASN A 577 15.95 -8.74 0.75
C ASN A 577 15.17 -7.47 1.08
N ILE A 578 15.53 -6.81 2.18
CA ILE A 578 14.88 -5.56 2.61
C ILE A 578 15.87 -4.42 2.43
N LYS A 579 15.43 -3.37 1.74
CA LYS A 579 16.23 -2.21 1.36
C LYS A 579 15.42 -0.94 1.60
N ILE A 580 15.97 -0.02 2.39
CA ILE A 580 15.32 1.25 2.77
C ILE A 580 16.37 2.36 2.62
N GLU A 581 16.37 3.09 1.50
CA GLU A 581 17.39 4.13 1.25
C GLU A 581 16.87 5.49 0.79
N ASN A 582 17.50 6.55 1.29
CA ASN A 582 17.26 7.94 0.85
C ASN A 582 15.79 8.40 1.01
N ASN A 583 15.05 7.85 1.97
CA ASN A 583 13.66 8.22 2.24
C ASN A 583 13.56 9.35 3.28
N VAL A 584 12.48 10.11 3.23
CA VAL A 584 12.20 11.21 4.17
C VAL A 584 10.89 10.95 4.90
N PHE A 585 10.96 10.83 6.22
CA PHE A 585 9.81 10.73 7.13
C PHE A 585 9.74 12.01 7.95
N LYS A 586 8.81 12.91 7.63
CA LYS A 586 8.72 14.23 8.23
C LYS A 586 7.34 14.59 8.73
N GLU A 587 7.25 15.10 9.96
CA GLU A 587 6.01 15.62 10.57
C GLU A 587 4.84 14.60 10.65
N ASN A 588 5.12 13.30 10.49
CA ASN A 588 4.09 12.25 10.64
C ASN A 588 3.70 12.09 12.12
N THR A 589 2.49 11.60 12.39
CA THR A 589 1.91 11.54 13.73
C THR A 589 1.22 10.19 14.02
N ALA A 590 1.67 9.48 15.05
CA ALA A 590 0.92 8.38 15.67
C ALA A 590 0.13 8.92 16.88
N ASN A 591 -1.08 8.40 17.10
CA ASN A 591 -1.81 8.67 18.35
C ASN A 591 -1.14 7.97 19.53
N ASP A 592 -0.60 6.78 19.32
CA ASP A 592 -0.07 5.91 20.37
C ASP A 592 1.45 5.74 20.20
N PHE A 593 1.92 4.87 19.30
CA PHE A 593 3.34 4.50 19.18
C PHE A 593 3.92 4.67 17.76
N GLY A 594 5.21 5.04 17.66
CA GLY A 594 5.95 5.05 16.39
C GLY A 594 5.50 6.16 15.44
N GLY A 595 5.89 7.40 15.71
CA GLY A 595 5.39 8.58 15.00
C GLY A 595 5.65 8.60 13.48
N ALA A 596 6.71 7.94 13.02
CA ALA A 596 6.91 7.59 11.61
C ALA A 596 6.74 6.08 11.37
N ILE A 597 7.46 5.24 12.11
CA ILE A 597 7.55 3.79 11.88
C ILE A 597 7.21 3.03 13.15
N TYR A 598 6.30 2.06 13.05
CA TYR A 598 6.06 1.03 14.05
C TYR A 598 6.42 -0.33 13.47
N SER A 599 7.27 -1.11 14.13
CA SER A 599 7.71 -2.43 13.66
C SER A 599 7.61 -3.51 14.72
N GLU A 600 6.90 -4.59 14.39
CA GLU A 600 6.90 -5.87 15.09
C GLU A 600 7.55 -7.00 14.27
N TYR A 601 8.08 -6.69 13.08
CA TYR A 601 8.52 -7.69 12.12
C TYR A 601 9.88 -8.30 12.50
N SER A 602 9.87 -9.57 12.90
CA SER A 602 11.00 -10.33 13.46
C SER A 602 12.25 -10.47 12.58
N LYS A 603 12.20 -10.00 11.33
CA LYS A 603 13.31 -10.03 10.37
C LYS A 603 13.70 -8.64 9.85
N PHE A 604 13.23 -7.56 10.48
CA PHE A 604 13.51 -6.19 10.01
C PHE A 604 14.97 -5.77 10.22
N TYR A 605 15.70 -6.42 11.14
CA TYR A 605 17.14 -6.25 11.33
C TYR A 605 17.99 -6.59 10.09
N LEU A 606 17.48 -7.45 9.19
CA LEU A 606 18.13 -7.79 7.93
C LEU A 606 18.07 -6.65 6.89
N ALA A 607 17.35 -5.57 7.16
CA ALA A 607 17.18 -4.48 6.21
C ALA A 607 18.45 -3.64 6.03
N HIS A 608 18.89 -3.52 4.77
CA HIS A 608 19.89 -2.54 4.40
C HIS A 608 19.27 -1.14 4.43
N SER A 609 19.55 -0.39 5.51
CA SER A 609 19.00 0.94 5.75
C SER A 609 20.08 2.02 5.70
N LYS A 610 19.90 3.05 4.87
CA LYS A 610 20.92 4.09 4.66
C LYS A 610 20.35 5.43 4.18
N ASN A 611 20.93 6.53 4.67
CA ASN A 611 20.60 7.91 4.26
C ASN A 611 19.12 8.30 4.46
N ASN A 612 18.37 7.61 5.34
CA ASN A 612 17.00 8.00 5.62
C ASN A 612 16.97 9.16 6.62
N LEU A 613 16.02 10.08 6.45
CA LEU A 613 15.82 11.25 7.30
C LEU A 613 14.47 11.13 8.04
N ILE A 614 14.51 10.88 9.35
CA ILE A 614 13.34 10.69 10.22
C ILE A 614 13.31 11.84 11.22
N THR A 615 12.53 12.90 10.92
CA THR A 615 12.56 14.15 11.70
C THR A 615 11.20 14.77 11.98
N PHE A 616 11.06 15.41 13.14
CA PHE A 616 9.86 16.14 13.57
C PHE A 616 8.57 15.30 13.62
N ASN A 617 8.68 13.97 13.61
CA ASN A 617 7.54 13.07 13.77
C ASN A 617 7.10 13.02 15.24
N LYS A 618 5.85 12.59 15.48
CA LYS A 618 5.21 12.66 16.80
C LYS A 618 4.50 11.36 17.17
N ALA A 619 4.65 10.92 18.41
CA ALA A 619 3.84 9.85 19.00
C ALA A 619 3.15 10.39 20.25
N GLY A 620 1.99 9.82 20.62
CA GLY A 620 1.33 10.19 21.86
C GLY A 620 1.97 9.54 23.08
N ILE A 621 2.35 8.26 23.00
CA ILE A 621 2.85 7.45 24.11
C ILE A 621 4.37 7.26 24.04
N MET A 622 4.90 6.51 23.06
CA MET A 622 6.34 6.22 22.93
C MET A 622 6.85 6.09 21.49
N GLY A 623 8.13 6.35 21.26
CA GLY A 623 8.80 6.26 19.97
C GLY A 623 8.35 7.35 19.01
N GLY A 624 8.70 8.61 19.30
CA GLY A 624 8.30 9.76 18.48
C GLY A 624 8.71 9.65 17.00
N GLY A 625 9.84 9.00 16.71
CA GLY A 625 10.27 8.62 15.36
C GLY A 625 9.95 7.16 15.04
N ILE A 626 10.69 6.23 15.66
CA ILE A 626 10.53 4.78 15.47
C ILE A 626 10.07 4.14 16.79
N TYR A 627 9.24 3.10 16.71
CA TYR A 627 8.96 2.23 17.84
C TYR A 627 9.03 0.76 17.43
N SER A 628 9.63 -0.07 18.28
CA SER A 628 9.42 -1.52 18.28
C SER A 628 9.06 -1.98 19.69
N PRO A 629 8.05 -2.83 19.87
CA PRO A 629 7.66 -3.26 21.19
C PRO A 629 8.52 -4.37 21.81
N LYS A 630 9.37 -5.08 21.07
CA LYS A 630 10.16 -6.23 21.58
C LYS A 630 11.20 -6.73 20.58
N TYR A 631 12.27 -7.32 21.07
CA TYR A 631 13.37 -7.87 20.27
C TYR A 631 13.89 -6.84 19.25
N VAL A 632 14.30 -5.66 19.72
CA VAL A 632 14.83 -4.56 18.91
C VAL A 632 15.98 -4.99 18.00
N ASP A 633 16.79 -5.96 18.46
CA ASP A 633 17.87 -6.62 17.70
C ASP A 633 17.39 -7.39 16.46
N LYS A 634 16.10 -7.75 16.41
CA LYS A 634 15.43 -8.46 15.31
C LYS A 634 14.38 -7.61 14.57
N THR A 635 13.73 -6.69 15.27
CA THR A 635 12.56 -5.94 14.79
C THR A 635 12.86 -4.53 14.29
N ILE A 636 14.10 -4.06 14.41
CA ILE A 636 14.56 -2.76 13.92
C ILE A 636 15.84 -2.91 13.08
N PHE A 637 15.93 -2.13 12.01
CA PHE A 637 17.09 -2.06 11.12
C PHE A 637 18.25 -1.25 11.74
N ASP A 638 19.46 -1.37 11.19
CA ASP A 638 20.61 -0.57 11.64
C ASP A 638 20.34 0.96 11.56
N LEU A 639 20.21 1.57 12.73
CA LEU A 639 19.93 3.00 12.86
C LEU A 639 21.16 3.87 12.55
N SER A 640 22.38 3.33 12.59
CA SER A 640 23.63 4.11 12.56
C SER A 640 23.87 4.87 11.24
N ASN A 641 23.30 4.38 10.14
CA ASN A 641 23.44 4.95 8.80
C ASN A 641 22.31 5.94 8.44
N ASN A 642 21.53 6.40 9.43
CA ASN A 642 20.32 7.21 9.26
C ASN A 642 20.32 8.45 10.17
N ILE A 643 19.58 9.49 9.78
CA ILE A 643 19.43 10.73 10.57
C ILE A 643 18.06 10.68 11.26
N ILE A 644 18.07 10.46 12.57
CA ILE A 644 16.85 10.32 13.39
C ILE A 644 16.92 11.35 14.52
N GLU A 645 16.28 12.52 14.33
CA GLU A 645 16.40 13.65 15.26
C GLU A 645 15.12 14.49 15.36
N ASN A 646 14.98 15.20 16.49
CA ASN A 646 13.87 16.14 16.73
C ASN A 646 12.46 15.53 16.64
N ASN A 647 12.34 14.20 16.76
CA ASN A 647 11.04 13.54 16.91
C ASN A 647 10.60 13.60 18.38
N THR A 648 9.29 13.66 18.65
CA THR A 648 8.80 14.05 19.98
C THR A 648 7.59 13.28 20.49
N ILE A 649 7.53 13.11 21.81
CA ILE A 649 6.31 12.80 22.57
C ILE A 649 5.91 14.05 23.33
N ASN A 650 4.72 14.58 23.06
CA ASN A 650 4.30 15.90 23.53
C ASN A 650 5.33 17.00 23.17
N SER A 651 6.18 17.38 24.13
CA SER A 651 7.26 18.36 23.99
C SER A 651 8.67 17.78 24.25
N PHE A 652 8.77 16.49 24.54
CA PHE A 652 10.03 15.81 24.87
C PHE A 652 10.59 15.12 23.63
N ILE A 653 11.91 15.18 23.44
CA ILE A 653 12.56 14.47 22.33
C ILE A 653 12.56 12.97 22.64
N ASP A 654 11.97 12.20 21.74
CA ASP A 654 12.12 10.75 21.69
C ASP A 654 12.20 10.31 20.23
N ASN A 655 13.40 9.92 19.82
CA ASN A 655 13.70 9.53 18.44
C ASN A 655 13.32 8.08 18.17
N TYR A 656 13.56 7.20 19.15
CA TYR A 656 13.21 5.79 19.08
C TYR A 656 13.16 5.20 20.49
N ALA A 657 12.18 4.33 20.71
CA ALA A 657 11.97 3.66 22.00
C ALA A 657 11.41 2.24 21.79
N SER A 658 11.43 1.43 22.85
CA SER A 658 10.68 0.17 22.91
C SER A 658 9.73 0.09 24.10
N LYS A 659 9.06 -1.07 24.27
CA LYS A 659 8.42 -1.37 25.57
C LYS A 659 9.47 -1.45 26.68
N PRO A 660 9.08 -1.23 27.95
CA PRO A 660 9.91 -1.55 29.10
C PRO A 660 10.39 -2.99 29.07
N SER A 661 11.69 -3.19 29.29
CA SER A 661 12.41 -4.46 29.09
C SER A 661 13.13 -4.93 30.36
N TYR A 662 13.79 -4.03 31.09
CA TYR A 662 14.55 -4.43 32.27
C TYR A 662 14.61 -3.34 33.35
N ILE A 663 14.91 -3.75 34.59
CA ILE A 663 15.06 -2.86 35.74
C ILE A 663 16.49 -2.96 36.28
N LEU A 664 17.07 -1.81 36.65
CA LEU A 664 18.31 -1.71 37.42
C LEU A 664 18.06 -1.13 38.80
N LEU A 665 18.80 -1.63 39.79
CA LEU A 665 18.98 -0.94 41.07
C LEU A 665 19.92 0.25 40.85
N SER A 666 19.45 1.44 41.20
CA SER A 666 20.19 2.71 41.08
C SER A 666 20.80 3.16 42.41
N THR A 667 20.41 2.55 43.54
CA THR A 667 21.10 2.74 44.82
C THR A 667 22.46 2.06 44.77
N ILE A 668 23.51 2.80 45.09
CA ILE A 668 24.89 2.29 45.20
C ILE A 668 25.15 1.95 46.66
N PHE A 669 25.63 0.73 46.91
CA PHE A 669 26.11 0.27 48.22
C PHE A 669 27.63 0.08 48.18
N GLU A 670 28.29 0.20 49.34
CA GLU A 670 29.74 -0.06 49.46
C GLU A 670 30.04 -1.56 49.51
N ASP A 671 29.13 -2.36 50.07
CA ASP A 671 29.18 -3.82 50.18
C ASP A 671 28.01 -4.49 49.44
N ASP A 672 28.19 -5.75 49.03
CA ASP A 672 27.11 -6.60 48.46
C ASP A 672 25.98 -6.93 49.46
N THR A 673 26.17 -6.62 50.75
CA THR A 673 25.23 -6.90 51.83
C THR A 673 24.85 -5.63 52.58
N ILE A 674 23.58 -5.27 52.56
CA ILE A 674 23.04 -4.13 53.29
C ILE A 674 22.85 -4.55 54.76
N ASN A 675 23.67 -4.01 55.66
CA ASN A 675 23.49 -4.19 57.10
C ASN A 675 22.48 -3.17 57.63
N ILE A 676 21.39 -3.62 58.26
CA ILE A 676 20.40 -2.77 58.94
C ILE A 676 19.98 -3.34 60.28
N ILE A 677 19.49 -2.52 61.20
CA ILE A 677 18.71 -3.00 62.35
C ILE A 677 17.23 -3.22 61.98
N THR A 678 16.57 -4.17 62.64
CA THR A 678 15.14 -4.42 62.42
C THR A 678 14.28 -3.16 62.70
N GLY A 679 13.46 -2.79 61.71
CA GLY A 679 12.64 -1.57 61.69
C GLY A 679 13.30 -0.32 61.10
N GLU A 680 14.59 -0.38 60.73
CA GLU A 680 15.32 0.71 60.07
C GLU A 680 14.76 1.02 58.66
N TYR A 681 14.98 2.26 58.21
CA TYR A 681 14.63 2.70 56.86
C TYR A 681 15.73 2.34 55.86
N ILE A 682 15.36 1.62 54.79
CA ILE A 682 16.20 1.43 53.61
C ILE A 682 15.65 2.33 52.50
N SER A 683 16.53 2.94 51.68
CA SER A 683 16.13 3.66 50.46
C SER A 683 16.62 2.91 49.22
N LEU A 684 15.69 2.19 48.56
CA LEU A 684 15.96 1.54 47.28
C LEU A 684 15.34 2.35 46.14
N ILE A 685 16.15 2.70 45.16
CA ILE A 685 15.72 3.37 43.93
C ILE A 685 15.94 2.40 42.77
N PHE A 686 14.86 2.04 42.08
CA PHE A 686 14.91 1.24 40.86
C PHE A 686 14.61 2.11 39.66
N THR A 687 15.33 1.91 38.56
CA THR A 687 15.10 2.59 37.28
C THR A 687 14.71 1.57 36.21
N LEU A 688 13.65 1.88 35.47
CA LEU A 688 13.08 1.07 34.40
C LEU A 688 13.63 1.51 33.05
N TYR A 689 14.10 0.53 32.28
CA TYR A 689 14.75 0.70 30.99
C TYR A 689 14.00 -0.06 29.89
N ASP A 690 14.08 0.47 28.68
CA ASP A 690 13.65 -0.19 27.45
C ASP A 690 14.80 -1.04 26.85
N GLU A 691 14.62 -1.61 25.65
CA GLU A 691 15.64 -2.44 24.97
C GLU A 691 16.77 -1.62 24.32
N PHE A 692 16.64 -0.30 24.24
CA PHE A 692 17.68 0.63 23.78
C PHE A 692 18.55 1.16 24.93
N ASP A 693 18.39 0.61 26.14
CA ASP A 693 18.95 1.12 27.39
C ASP A 693 18.53 2.58 27.69
N HIS A 694 17.40 3.04 27.16
CA HIS A 694 16.78 4.32 27.50
C HIS A 694 15.94 4.20 28.78
N ILE A 695 15.91 5.25 29.61
CA ILE A 695 15.00 5.32 30.76
C ILE A 695 13.58 5.55 30.25
N VAL A 696 12.63 4.73 30.72
CA VAL A 696 11.19 4.79 30.37
C VAL A 696 10.54 6.03 30.99
N ASN A 697 10.78 7.19 30.38
CA ASN A 697 10.19 8.48 30.77
C ASN A 697 8.73 8.54 30.31
N ASP A 698 7.86 7.79 31.01
CA ASP A 698 6.44 7.63 30.72
C ASP A 698 5.61 8.89 31.03
N ILE A 699 5.79 9.92 30.21
CA ILE A 699 5.16 11.25 30.34
C ILE A 699 3.63 11.17 30.29
N THR A 700 3.06 10.18 29.57
CA THR A 700 1.62 9.95 29.44
C THR A 700 0.98 9.16 30.58
N LYS A 701 1.78 8.59 31.49
CA LYS A 701 1.32 7.68 32.56
C LYS A 701 0.79 6.33 32.06
N PHE A 702 1.16 5.89 30.86
CA PHE A 702 0.74 4.60 30.30
C PHE A 702 1.42 3.42 31.02
N TYR A 703 2.74 3.51 31.24
CA TYR A 703 3.55 2.54 31.98
C TYR A 703 3.71 2.86 33.47
N SER A 704 3.26 4.02 33.95
CA SER A 704 3.37 4.47 35.35
C SER A 704 2.51 3.65 36.31
N SER A 705 1.67 2.78 35.77
CA SER A 705 0.95 1.74 36.50
C SER A 705 1.88 0.60 36.97
N ILE A 706 2.99 0.31 36.26
CA ILE A 706 3.89 -0.83 36.55
C ILE A 706 4.35 -0.73 38.00
N THR A 707 3.96 -1.74 38.78
CA THR A 707 4.17 -1.80 40.23
C THR A 707 5.18 -2.89 40.57
N LEU A 708 6.28 -2.47 41.19
CA LEU A 708 7.33 -3.34 41.75
C LEU A 708 7.03 -3.63 43.22
N LYS A 709 7.09 -4.90 43.58
CA LYS A 709 6.93 -5.39 44.95
C LYS A 709 8.14 -6.20 45.38
N LEU A 710 8.62 -5.91 46.59
CA LEU A 710 9.67 -6.70 47.24
C LEU A 710 9.05 -7.77 48.14
N THR A 711 9.65 -8.96 48.13
CA THR A 711 9.46 -10.01 49.15
C THR A 711 10.83 -10.48 49.63
N LEU A 712 10.88 -11.23 50.73
CA LEU A 712 12.12 -11.76 51.31
C LEU A 712 12.09 -13.30 51.32
N THR A 713 13.25 -13.89 51.11
CA THR A 713 13.53 -15.31 51.40
C THR A 713 14.79 -15.40 52.25
N ASN A 714 14.72 -16.18 53.32
CA ASN A 714 15.89 -16.62 54.08
C ASN A 714 16.79 -17.49 53.19
N GLU A 715 18.12 -17.43 53.34
CA GLU A 715 19.03 -18.34 52.63
C GLU A 715 19.17 -19.71 53.31
N ASP A 716 18.87 -19.82 54.62
CA ASP A 716 19.14 -21.04 55.41
C ASP A 716 17.92 -21.97 55.62
N GLU A 717 16.69 -21.51 55.35
CA GLU A 717 15.47 -22.33 55.50
C GLU A 717 14.95 -22.91 54.18
N TYR A 718 14.92 -24.24 54.08
CA TYR A 718 14.30 -24.97 52.97
C TYR A 718 12.76 -24.95 52.98
N ASP A 719 12.13 -24.53 54.08
CA ASP A 719 10.68 -24.62 54.28
C ASP A 719 10.02 -23.23 54.21
N GLN A 720 9.60 -22.85 53.00
CA GLN A 720 9.14 -21.48 52.68
C GLN A 720 7.88 -21.00 53.44
N ASN A 721 7.24 -21.87 54.23
CA ASN A 721 5.90 -21.61 54.80
C ASN A 721 5.90 -20.89 56.16
N ASN A 722 7.04 -20.79 56.86
CA ASN A 722 7.12 -20.29 58.25
C ASN A 722 7.96 -19.02 58.46
N LEU A 723 8.22 -18.24 57.40
CA LEU A 723 9.00 -16.99 57.50
C LEU A 723 8.22 -15.87 58.22
N ASN A 724 8.47 -15.72 59.51
CA ASN A 724 7.97 -14.61 60.33
C ASN A 724 8.75 -13.31 60.04
N TYR A 725 8.33 -12.57 59.00
CA TYR A 725 8.74 -11.18 58.77
C TYR A 725 7.56 -10.27 58.46
N ILE A 726 7.69 -8.98 58.78
CA ILE A 726 6.77 -7.92 58.34
C ILE A 726 7.59 -6.92 57.54
N ILE A 727 7.19 -6.73 56.29
CA ILE A 727 7.77 -5.72 55.41
C ILE A 727 6.76 -4.58 55.19
N LYS A 728 7.21 -3.33 55.25
CA LYS A 728 6.38 -2.12 55.02
C LYS A 728 7.06 -1.23 54.01
N GLY A 729 6.28 -0.55 53.17
CA GLY A 729 6.82 0.32 52.12
C GLY A 729 7.62 -0.45 51.07
N ASN A 730 7.22 -1.70 50.77
CA ASN A 730 7.84 -2.62 49.82
C ASN A 730 7.22 -2.60 48.42
N ILE A 731 6.31 -1.67 48.16
CA ILE A 731 5.60 -1.52 46.89
C ILE A 731 5.82 -0.09 46.41
N CYS A 732 6.25 0.07 45.16
CA CYS A 732 6.30 1.34 44.45
C CYS A 732 5.82 1.14 43.00
N SER A 733 5.47 2.24 42.33
CA SER A 733 5.19 2.25 40.89
C SER A 733 6.20 3.13 40.17
N PHE A 734 6.49 2.82 38.90
CA PHE A 734 7.50 3.54 38.12
C PHE A 734 7.01 4.89 37.58
N ILE A 735 7.22 5.97 38.33
CA ILE A 735 6.88 7.33 37.88
C ILE A 735 8.08 7.91 37.12
N ASN A 736 7.89 8.28 35.84
CA ASN A 736 8.96 8.70 34.94
C ASN A 736 10.15 7.70 34.95
N GLY A 737 9.84 6.41 34.91
CA GLY A 737 10.84 5.34 34.89
C GLY A 737 11.55 5.10 36.22
N LYS A 738 11.10 5.69 37.33
CA LYS A 738 11.71 5.49 38.66
C LYS A 738 10.73 5.00 39.71
N CYS A 739 11.18 4.04 40.52
CA CYS A 739 10.43 3.42 41.61
C CYS A 739 11.24 3.63 42.90
N GLU A 740 10.78 4.52 43.77
CA GLU A 740 11.50 4.92 44.98
C GLU A 740 10.84 4.36 46.24
N LEU A 741 11.52 3.42 46.91
CA LEU A 741 11.09 2.83 48.18
C LEU A 741 11.74 3.55 49.36
N ASN A 742 11.54 4.87 49.45
CA ASN A 742 12.14 5.71 50.50
C ASN A 742 11.60 5.42 51.91
N ASN A 743 10.55 4.61 52.02
CA ASN A 743 9.89 4.22 53.28
C ASN A 743 9.98 2.71 53.55
N LEU A 744 10.90 1.99 52.89
CA LEU A 744 11.08 0.55 53.09
C LEU A 744 11.55 0.28 54.51
N ARG A 745 10.83 -0.58 55.23
CA ARG A 745 11.19 -1.08 56.56
C ARG A 745 10.97 -2.58 56.63
N ILE A 746 11.96 -3.28 57.16
CA ILE A 746 11.90 -4.73 57.38
C ILE A 746 11.94 -5.00 58.88
N TYR A 747 10.96 -5.75 59.37
CA TYR A 747 10.91 -6.27 60.73
C TYR A 747 11.07 -7.79 60.65
N SER A 748 12.20 -8.31 61.11
CA SER A 748 12.48 -9.75 61.18
C SER A 748 13.54 -10.05 62.24
N ASN A 749 13.83 -11.33 62.46
CA ASN A 749 14.88 -11.77 63.36
C ASN A 749 16.28 -11.55 62.74
N PRO A 750 17.37 -11.54 63.53
CA PRO A 750 18.69 -11.24 63.01
C PRO A 750 19.24 -12.37 62.13
N GLU A 751 19.30 -12.16 60.82
CA GLU A 751 19.59 -13.19 59.82
C GLU A 751 19.90 -12.55 58.45
N LEU A 752 20.35 -13.35 57.49
CA LEU A 752 20.67 -12.93 56.13
C LEU A 752 19.51 -13.23 55.16
N TYR A 753 18.83 -12.18 54.71
CA TYR A 753 17.70 -12.29 53.77
C TYR A 753 18.12 -11.90 52.35
N THR A 754 17.61 -12.63 51.36
CA THR A 754 17.64 -12.21 49.95
C THR A 754 16.34 -11.50 49.59
N VAL A 755 16.42 -10.34 48.95
CA VAL A 755 15.26 -9.64 48.37
C VAL A 755 14.91 -10.24 47.02
N ASN A 756 13.65 -10.64 46.86
CA ASN A 756 13.06 -11.01 45.58
C ASN A 756 12.19 -9.88 45.04
N LEU A 757 12.17 -9.76 43.71
CA LEU A 757 11.57 -8.66 42.97
C LEU A 757 10.44 -9.21 42.10
N ASN A 758 9.22 -8.71 42.28
CA ASN A 758 8.04 -9.14 41.52
C ASN A 758 7.33 -7.92 40.89
N ILE A 759 6.81 -8.08 39.67
CA ILE A 759 5.91 -7.10 39.04
C ILE A 759 4.47 -7.62 39.16
N GLU A 760 3.56 -6.83 39.72
CA GLU A 760 2.20 -7.30 40.03
C GLU A 760 1.15 -7.08 38.93
N ASN A 761 1.37 -6.11 38.04
CA ASN A 761 0.31 -5.60 37.16
C ASN A 761 0.76 -5.26 35.72
N TYR A 762 1.79 -5.94 35.22
CA TYR A 762 2.24 -5.86 33.84
C TYR A 762 2.38 -7.27 33.27
N MET A 763 1.80 -7.50 32.09
CA MET A 763 1.68 -8.85 31.50
C MET A 763 2.91 -9.31 30.73
N ASN A 764 3.81 -8.40 30.33
CA ASN A 764 5.04 -8.76 29.63
C ASN A 764 6.17 -8.97 30.63
N GLU A 765 7.12 -9.84 30.30
CA GLU A 765 8.32 -10.05 31.12
C GLU A 765 9.16 -8.77 31.21
N ILE A 766 9.61 -8.44 32.42
CA ILE A 766 10.63 -7.41 32.67
C ILE A 766 11.79 -8.08 33.40
N LYS A 767 12.98 -8.00 32.82
CA LYS A 767 14.20 -8.65 33.34
C LYS A 767 14.79 -7.85 34.49
N PHE A 768 15.13 -8.50 35.59
CA PHE A 768 15.88 -7.86 36.67
C PHE A 768 17.38 -8.01 36.40
N LYS A 769 18.02 -6.98 35.83
CA LYS A 769 19.49 -6.93 35.63
C LYS A 769 20.18 -6.48 36.94
N ILE A 770 19.88 -7.16 38.04
CA ILE A 770 20.27 -6.75 39.41
C ILE A 770 20.91 -7.94 40.12
N ASN A 771 22.07 -7.72 40.75
CA ASN A 771 22.67 -8.72 41.66
C ASN A 771 21.69 -9.00 42.81
N LYS A 772 21.72 -10.22 43.37
CA LYS A 772 20.89 -10.56 44.54
C LYS A 772 21.15 -9.55 45.66
N ILE A 773 20.13 -8.77 46.02
CA ILE A 773 20.23 -7.80 47.11
C ILE A 773 20.17 -8.59 48.41
N LYS A 774 21.30 -8.68 49.12
CA LYS A 774 21.37 -9.30 50.44
C LYS A 774 21.17 -8.25 51.51
N ILE A 775 20.32 -8.55 52.48
CA ILE A 775 20.04 -7.70 53.64
C ILE A 775 20.35 -8.52 54.89
N ASN A 776 21.40 -8.13 55.60
CA ASN A 776 21.76 -8.70 56.89
C ASN A 776 21.07 -7.88 57.97
N ILE A 777 20.08 -8.49 58.62
CA ILE A 777 19.36 -7.86 59.72
C ILE A 777 20.17 -8.09 60.99
N LEU A 778 20.68 -7.00 61.56
CA LEU A 778 21.41 -6.99 62.81
C LEU A 778 20.42 -6.95 63.99
N SER A 779 20.86 -7.51 65.12
CA SER A 779 20.16 -7.34 66.39
C SER A 779 20.24 -5.88 66.85
N CYS A 780 19.31 -5.46 67.72
CA CYS A 780 19.27 -4.09 68.24
C CYS A 780 20.59 -3.68 68.89
N ILE A 781 20.98 -2.42 68.65
CA ILE A 781 22.18 -1.81 69.23
C ILE A 781 22.01 -1.74 70.76
N ASN A 782 23.10 -1.85 71.52
CA ASN A 782 23.11 -1.95 72.99
C ASN A 782 22.33 -0.87 73.78
N ASN A 783 21.92 0.23 73.14
CA ASN A 783 21.12 1.30 73.76
C ASN A 783 19.61 1.24 73.42
N GLN A 784 19.18 0.28 72.61
CA GLN A 784 17.79 0.07 72.18
C GLN A 784 17.17 -1.16 72.87
N ILE A 785 15.85 -1.13 73.03
CA ILE A 785 15.09 -2.21 73.66
C ILE A 785 14.71 -3.25 72.61
N LYS A 786 14.99 -4.52 72.89
CA LYS A 786 14.60 -5.67 72.07
C LYS A 786 13.15 -6.04 72.39
N MET A 787 12.23 -5.65 71.51
CA MET A 787 10.82 -5.95 71.63
C MET A 787 10.46 -7.12 70.69
N TYR A 788 9.51 -7.96 71.08
CA TYR A 788 9.01 -9.06 70.25
C TYR A 788 7.51 -8.92 70.04
N LYS A 789 7.05 -9.15 68.80
CA LYS A 789 5.62 -9.19 68.46
C LYS A 789 5.39 -10.29 67.45
N ASN A 790 4.64 -11.32 67.84
CA ASN A 790 4.44 -12.54 67.05
C ASN A 790 5.79 -13.16 66.61
N ASP A 791 6.70 -13.32 67.57
CA ASP A 791 8.07 -13.86 67.39
C ASP A 791 8.99 -13.09 66.42
N ILE A 792 8.58 -11.89 66.00
CA ILE A 792 9.40 -10.95 65.21
C ILE A 792 10.08 -9.97 66.16
N LEU A 793 11.42 -9.96 66.16
CA LEU A 793 12.22 -8.92 66.81
C LEU A 793 11.99 -7.56 66.13
N TYR A 794 11.77 -6.51 66.94
CA TYR A 794 11.85 -5.11 66.52
C TYR A 794 12.55 -4.28 67.59
N CYS A 795 13.26 -3.23 67.16
CA CYS A 795 14.00 -2.35 68.05
C CYS A 795 13.17 -1.11 68.37
N GLU A 796 12.98 -0.81 69.66
CA GLU A 796 12.48 0.48 70.10
C GLU A 796 13.60 1.32 70.74
N ASN A 797 13.58 2.62 70.47
CA ASN A 797 14.36 3.55 71.28
C ASN A 797 13.69 3.66 72.65
N PRO A 798 14.46 3.68 73.75
CA PRO A 798 13.92 3.83 75.09
C PRO A 798 13.15 5.15 75.20
N ILE A 799 11.92 5.10 75.72
CA ILE A 799 11.11 6.29 76.02
C ILE A 799 11.44 6.68 77.46
N CYS A 800 11.97 7.87 77.67
CA CYS A 800 12.18 8.42 79.02
C CYS A 800 11.00 9.29 79.44
N LYS A 801 10.87 9.50 80.75
CA LYS A 801 9.94 10.48 81.34
C LYS A 801 10.08 11.87 80.71
N SER A 802 8.99 12.63 80.69
CA SER A 802 8.91 13.95 80.04
C SER A 802 9.83 15.03 80.64
N ASN A 803 10.45 14.78 81.80
CA ASN A 803 11.47 15.64 82.39
C ASN A 803 12.88 15.40 81.81
N CYS A 804 13.09 14.36 80.99
CA CYS A 804 14.36 14.10 80.30
C CYS A 804 14.52 14.98 79.06
N PRO A 805 15.46 15.95 78.99
CA PRO A 805 15.51 16.89 77.88
C PRO A 805 16.30 16.33 76.70
N ASN A 806 15.65 16.18 75.53
CA ASN A 806 16.23 15.66 74.28
C ASN A 806 17.54 16.34 73.82
N ASN A 807 17.85 17.54 74.31
CA ASN A 807 19.01 18.33 73.88
C ASN A 807 20.20 18.25 74.85
N THR A 808 20.01 17.79 76.08
CA THR A 808 21.04 17.75 77.14
C THR A 808 21.19 16.37 77.79
N ALA A 809 20.33 15.42 77.44
CA ALA A 809 20.37 14.05 77.90
C ALA A 809 20.15 13.05 76.75
N ILE A 810 20.65 11.83 76.94
CA ILE A 810 20.37 10.67 76.11
C ILE A 810 19.57 9.68 76.96
N CYS A 811 18.40 9.28 76.46
CA CYS A 811 17.67 8.18 77.07
C CYS A 811 18.37 6.85 76.76
N LYS A 812 18.75 6.09 77.79
CA LYS A 812 19.30 4.73 77.67
C LYS A 812 18.32 3.72 78.24
N ALA A 813 18.22 2.57 77.58
CA ALA A 813 17.47 1.43 78.07
C ALA A 813 18.06 0.92 79.39
N TYR A 814 17.22 0.61 80.38
CA TYR A 814 17.63 -0.21 81.51
C TYR A 814 17.68 -1.67 81.05
N TYR A 815 18.84 -2.32 81.20
CA TYR A 815 19.09 -3.60 80.52
C TYR A 815 18.12 -4.72 80.95
N SER A 816 17.72 -5.52 79.95
CA SER A 816 17.04 -6.85 80.03
C SER A 816 15.50 -6.95 80.07
N GLU A 817 14.74 -5.85 79.99
CA GLU A 817 13.26 -5.95 79.97
C GLU A 817 12.66 -6.04 78.56
N ILE A 818 11.52 -6.76 78.44
CA ILE A 818 10.76 -7.02 77.20
C ILE A 818 9.71 -5.90 76.94
N TYR A 819 9.76 -4.81 77.71
CA TYR A 819 8.81 -3.70 77.65
C TYR A 819 9.54 -2.37 77.75
N ASN A 820 9.14 -1.40 76.92
CA ASN A 820 9.67 -0.05 76.90
C ASN A 820 9.05 0.80 78.04
N ASP A 821 9.40 0.47 79.28
CA ASP A 821 8.86 1.11 80.48
C ASP A 821 9.48 2.50 80.73
N ILE A 822 8.63 3.52 80.59
CA ILE A 822 9.00 4.93 80.76
C ILE A 822 9.52 5.25 82.16
N GLU A 823 9.15 4.46 83.17
CA GLU A 823 9.58 4.65 84.55
C GLU A 823 10.99 4.12 84.83
N LYS A 824 11.51 3.22 83.98
CA LYS A 824 12.78 2.50 84.20
C LYS A 824 13.92 2.98 83.32
N ASN A 825 13.63 3.52 82.14
CA ASN A 825 14.66 4.02 81.23
C ASN A 825 15.47 5.16 81.86
N ILE A 826 16.79 5.09 81.73
CA ILE A 826 17.73 6.02 82.37
C ILE A 826 17.89 7.25 81.49
N CYS A 827 17.55 8.42 82.04
CA CYS A 827 17.95 9.70 81.46
C CYS A 827 19.41 10.00 81.84
N GLU A 828 20.35 9.82 80.91
CA GLU A 828 21.77 10.09 81.17
C GLU A 828 22.17 11.43 80.56
N CYS A 829 22.67 12.35 81.38
CA CYS A 829 23.12 13.66 80.92
C CYS A 829 24.31 13.55 79.96
N ILE A 830 24.25 14.26 78.84
CA ILE A 830 25.37 14.40 77.91
C ILE A 830 26.53 15.11 78.64
N PRO A 831 27.80 14.69 78.45
CA PRO A 831 28.95 15.27 79.13
C PRO A 831 28.96 16.81 79.12
N GLY A 832 29.01 17.42 80.30
CA GLY A 832 28.90 18.87 80.52
C GLY A 832 27.64 19.31 81.28
N TRP A 833 26.65 18.42 81.44
CA TRP A 833 25.42 18.66 82.21
C TRP A 833 25.30 17.71 83.42
N LYS A 834 24.63 18.15 84.48
CA LYS A 834 24.35 17.41 85.72
C LYS A 834 22.95 17.72 86.26
N ASN A 835 22.63 17.09 87.40
CA ASN A 835 21.33 17.01 88.07
C ASN A 835 20.33 16.10 87.36
N GLU A 836 19.28 15.72 88.09
CA GLU A 836 18.30 14.68 87.74
C GLU A 836 17.49 14.98 86.48
N ASN A 837 17.45 16.24 86.05
CA ASN A 837 16.81 16.69 84.81
C ASN A 837 17.83 17.18 83.76
N CYS A 838 19.14 16.99 83.97
CA CYS A 838 20.22 17.44 83.08
C CYS A 838 20.17 18.93 82.73
N ASN A 839 19.75 19.77 83.70
CA ASN A 839 19.52 21.21 83.52
C ASN A 839 20.66 22.08 84.07
N GLU A 840 21.55 21.56 84.91
CA GLU A 840 22.72 22.28 85.41
C GLU A 840 23.94 22.04 84.54
N LYS A 841 24.54 23.09 83.97
CA LYS A 841 25.89 22.98 83.39
C LYS A 841 26.94 22.79 84.51
N VAL A 842 27.89 21.90 84.27
CA VAL A 842 29.04 21.71 85.17
C VAL A 842 30.09 22.77 84.85
N TYR A 843 30.12 23.84 85.65
CA TYR A 843 31.20 24.83 85.61
C TYR A 843 32.38 24.36 86.47
N ILE A 844 33.60 24.52 85.97
CA ILE A 844 34.85 24.15 86.65
C ILE A 844 35.52 25.43 87.19
N ASP A 845 35.88 25.41 88.47
CA ASP A 845 36.70 26.46 89.11
C ASP A 845 38.16 26.37 88.63
N LEU A 846 38.73 27.50 88.19
CA LEU A 846 40.04 27.60 87.54
C LEU A 846 41.08 28.37 88.37
N SER A 847 40.90 28.45 89.70
CA SER A 847 41.72 29.25 90.59
C SER A 847 43.14 28.74 90.90
N LEU A 848 43.56 27.55 90.43
CA LEU A 848 44.81 26.90 90.90
C LEU A 848 45.74 26.22 89.87
N PHE A 849 45.61 26.49 88.56
CA PHE A 849 46.45 25.84 87.53
C PHE A 849 47.25 26.80 86.61
N PHE A 850 48.06 27.67 87.22
CA PHE A 850 49.19 28.33 86.54
C PHE A 850 50.52 28.03 87.24
N ILE A 851 51.32 27.16 86.59
CA ILE A 851 52.76 26.82 86.70
C ILE A 851 52.78 25.34 86.23
N SER A 852 53.37 24.96 85.10
CA SER A 852 54.15 25.71 84.12
C SER A 852 54.19 24.92 82.80
N TYR A 853 53.86 25.53 81.65
CA TYR A 853 54.56 25.25 80.39
C TYR A 853 54.49 26.47 79.47
N SER A 854 55.62 26.75 78.84
CA SER A 854 55.91 28.05 78.23
C SER A 854 55.45 28.15 76.76
N ASN A 855 54.65 29.18 76.52
CA ASN A 855 54.55 29.93 75.26
C ASN A 855 53.83 29.25 74.06
N PRO A 856 52.56 29.62 73.78
CA PRO A 856 51.80 29.20 72.59
C PRO A 856 52.46 29.59 71.24
N LEU A 857 53.25 30.67 71.22
CA LEU A 857 53.94 31.15 70.01
C LEU A 857 54.87 30.06 69.44
N THR A 858 55.49 29.26 70.32
CA THR A 858 56.41 28.16 69.95
C THR A 858 55.70 26.98 69.28
N CYS A 859 54.40 26.78 69.55
CA CYS A 859 53.61 25.73 68.89
C CYS A 859 53.14 26.21 67.50
N LEU A 860 52.67 27.46 67.41
CA LEU A 860 52.27 28.09 66.14
C LEU A 860 53.46 28.19 65.16
N LEU A 861 54.65 28.57 65.65
CA LEU A 861 55.87 28.61 64.83
C LEU A 861 56.32 27.22 64.35
N LYS A 862 56.25 26.17 65.19
CA LYS A 862 56.57 24.80 64.75
C LYS A 862 55.58 24.27 63.70
N TYR A 863 54.31 24.67 63.77
CA TYR A 863 53.32 24.33 62.74
C TYR A 863 53.61 25.08 61.43
N LEU A 864 53.87 26.40 61.48
CA LEU A 864 54.23 27.21 60.32
C LEU A 864 55.51 26.73 59.61
N PHE A 865 56.59 26.43 60.36
CA PHE A 865 57.83 25.93 59.76
C PHE A 865 57.69 24.53 59.14
N LYS A 866 56.84 23.65 59.68
CA LYS A 866 56.59 22.32 59.11
C LYS A 866 55.83 22.37 57.78
N HIS A 867 54.97 23.37 57.59
CA HIS A 867 54.19 23.52 56.35
C HIS A 867 54.87 24.42 55.29
N PHE A 868 55.70 25.38 55.68
CA PHE A 868 56.51 26.15 54.71
C PHE A 868 57.55 25.29 53.98
N GLY A 869 58.21 24.34 54.65
CA GLY A 869 59.24 23.49 54.03
C GLY A 869 58.73 22.59 52.90
N ILE A 870 57.49 22.09 53.00
CA ILE A 870 56.87 21.28 51.94
C ILE A 870 56.42 22.18 50.77
N SER A 871 55.95 23.40 51.07
CA SER A 871 55.57 24.38 50.05
C SER A 871 56.77 24.89 49.25
N THR A 872 57.95 25.05 49.86
CA THR A 872 59.17 25.47 49.14
C THR A 872 59.75 24.35 48.26
N ILE A 873 59.69 23.08 48.68
CA ILE A 873 60.14 21.94 47.86
C ILE A 873 59.25 21.78 46.61
N LEU A 874 57.93 21.91 46.76
CA LEU A 874 57.00 21.89 45.63
C LEU A 874 57.17 23.10 44.70
N MET A 875 57.47 24.29 45.23
CA MET A 875 57.82 25.47 44.42
C MET A 875 59.13 25.26 43.62
N MET A 876 60.18 24.68 44.22
CA MET A 876 61.42 24.36 43.49
C MET A 876 61.16 23.37 42.35
N GLN A 877 60.43 22.27 42.60
CA GLN A 877 60.10 21.31 41.54
C GLN A 877 59.27 21.93 40.41
N ILE A 878 58.36 22.87 40.71
CA ILE A 878 57.59 23.60 39.70
C ILE A 878 58.50 24.56 38.90
N ILE A 879 59.44 25.23 39.55
CA ILE A 879 60.41 26.12 38.91
C ILE A 879 61.38 25.33 38.03
N ASP A 880 61.91 24.19 38.49
CA ASP A 880 62.80 23.33 37.69
C ASP A 880 62.08 22.74 36.46
N THR A 881 60.83 22.33 36.62
CA THR A 881 60.00 21.83 35.50
C THR A 881 59.69 22.95 34.49
N LEU A 882 59.49 24.19 34.96
CA LEU A 882 59.30 25.36 34.10
C LEU A 882 60.60 25.83 33.43
N LEU A 883 61.76 25.75 34.12
CA LEU A 883 63.07 26.03 33.51
C LEU A 883 63.42 25.00 32.44
N GLY A 884 63.20 23.71 32.69
CA GLY A 884 63.38 22.66 31.68
C GLY A 884 62.54 22.88 30.42
N TYR A 885 61.32 23.41 30.58
CA TYR A 885 60.44 23.78 29.47
C TYR A 885 60.90 25.06 28.73
N PHE A 886 61.46 26.04 29.43
CA PHE A 886 62.02 27.27 28.84
C PHE A 886 63.39 27.06 28.18
N LEU A 887 64.19 26.09 28.64
CA LEU A 887 65.53 25.77 28.14
C LEU A 887 65.54 24.71 27.03
N GLY A 888 64.39 24.15 26.66
CA GLY A 888 64.24 23.33 25.45
C GLY A 888 64.88 21.93 25.51
N ILE A 889 65.01 21.33 26.70
CA ILE A 889 65.63 20.01 26.86
C ILE A 889 64.65 18.91 26.44
N SER A 890 64.76 18.43 25.20
CA SER A 890 63.98 17.30 24.69
C SER A 890 64.64 15.96 25.06
N ILE A 891 64.09 15.25 26.04
CA ILE A 891 64.55 13.89 26.38
C ILE A 891 64.02 12.91 25.32
N GLN A 892 64.92 12.42 24.46
CA GLN A 892 64.68 11.29 23.58
C GLN A 892 64.79 9.98 24.35
N SER A 893 63.91 9.03 24.06
CA SER A 893 64.09 7.63 24.46
C SER A 893 63.57 6.69 23.37
N ASN A 894 64.49 6.03 22.66
CA ASN A 894 64.31 4.70 22.10
C ASN A 894 65.69 4.15 21.70
N GLY A 895 66.08 3.03 22.31
CA GLY A 895 67.37 2.38 22.10
C GLY A 895 67.50 1.20 23.05
N ASN A 896 67.49 -0.01 22.49
CA ASN A 896 67.67 -1.25 23.24
C ASN A 896 69.15 -1.51 23.59
N GLU A 897 69.34 -2.61 24.32
CA GLU A 897 70.54 -3.46 24.39
C GLU A 897 71.56 -3.26 25.53
N SER A 898 71.62 -4.33 26.34
CA SER A 898 72.84 -5.05 26.75
C SER A 898 73.57 -4.67 28.06
N THR A 899 73.30 -5.50 29.07
CA THR A 899 74.28 -6.22 29.92
C THR A 899 75.54 -5.50 30.44
N THR A 900 75.72 -5.51 31.77
CA THR A 900 76.65 -6.47 32.42
C THR A 900 76.51 -6.51 33.96
N ASN A 901 76.16 -7.70 34.48
CA ASN A 901 76.90 -8.51 35.49
C ASN A 901 77.75 -7.75 36.55
N ASN A 902 77.77 -8.10 37.85
CA ASN A 902 77.69 -9.44 38.47
C ASN A 902 77.62 -9.31 40.02
N LEU A 903 76.94 -10.23 40.72
CA LEU A 903 77.44 -10.88 41.96
C LEU A 903 76.43 -11.91 42.54
N PHE A 904 76.85 -13.18 42.56
CA PHE A 904 76.50 -14.35 43.40
C PHE A 904 75.09 -14.47 44.06
N VAL A 905 74.27 -15.54 43.87
CA VAL A 905 74.49 -17.01 44.11
C VAL A 905 74.56 -17.30 45.62
N GLU A 906 73.77 -18.19 46.26
CA GLU A 906 72.85 -19.27 45.81
C GLU A 906 71.87 -19.72 46.92
N SER A 907 70.69 -20.28 46.58
CA SER A 907 70.07 -21.43 47.30
C SER A 907 68.84 -22.05 46.59
N ILE A 908 69.09 -22.97 45.65
CA ILE A 908 68.48 -24.33 45.50
C ILE A 908 67.21 -24.59 46.38
N ASN A 909 66.01 -24.97 45.87
CA ASN A 909 65.68 -26.27 45.25
C ASN A 909 64.19 -26.42 44.76
N TYR A 910 63.97 -27.27 43.74
CA TYR A 910 62.75 -28.06 43.37
C TYR A 910 61.34 -27.39 43.28
N ILE A 911 60.59 -27.32 42.16
CA ILE A 911 60.27 -28.24 41.00
C ILE A 911 59.11 -29.24 41.26
N ASN A 912 57.98 -29.03 40.56
CA ASN A 912 57.38 -29.98 39.59
C ASN A 912 56.21 -29.31 38.83
N GLN A 913 56.38 -29.01 37.53
CA GLN A 913 55.71 -29.68 36.38
C GLN A 913 54.24 -29.24 36.17
N MET A 914 53.73 -29.03 34.94
CA MET A 914 54.16 -29.60 33.66
C MET A 914 53.70 -28.74 32.46
N GLU A 915 54.60 -28.46 31.51
CA GLU A 915 54.20 -28.26 30.10
C GLU A 915 55.37 -28.69 29.18
N ASN A 916 55.10 -29.61 28.26
CA ASN A 916 56.03 -30.24 27.30
C ASN A 916 55.15 -30.76 26.13
N PHE A 917 55.54 -30.79 24.84
CA PHE A 917 56.82 -30.49 24.19
C PHE A 917 56.66 -30.28 22.66
N ASN A 918 57.56 -29.48 22.07
CA ASN A 918 58.13 -29.47 20.70
C ASN A 918 57.25 -29.61 19.41
N LYS A 919 57.46 -28.90 18.28
CA LYS A 919 58.56 -28.09 17.67
C LYS A 919 59.42 -28.80 16.59
N ASN A 920 59.14 -28.43 15.33
CA ASN A 920 60.00 -28.25 14.13
C ASN A 920 61.08 -29.26 13.69
N ASN A 921 61.02 -29.65 12.41
CA ASN A 921 62.06 -29.48 11.35
C ASN A 921 61.55 -30.16 10.05
N LYS A 922 62.08 -30.02 8.81
CA LYS A 922 62.80 -29.01 8.00
C LYS A 922 63.31 -29.79 6.75
N MET A 923 63.23 -29.22 5.54
CA MET A 923 64.08 -29.48 4.35
C MET A 923 63.69 -30.55 3.26
N ILE A 924 63.26 -30.03 2.10
CA ILE A 924 63.64 -30.32 0.67
C ILE A 924 64.18 -31.72 0.26
N ILE A 925 63.56 -32.40 -0.74
CA ILE A 925 64.15 -32.79 -2.07
C ILE A 925 63.21 -33.64 -2.99
N LYS A 926 63.24 -33.24 -4.27
CA LYS A 926 62.81 -33.81 -5.58
C LYS A 926 62.19 -35.23 -5.79
N ASP A 927 61.30 -35.23 -6.79
CA ASP A 927 61.26 -36.04 -8.04
C ASP A 927 60.28 -37.23 -8.23
N LYS A 928 59.57 -37.12 -9.38
CA LYS A 928 59.13 -38.16 -10.34
C LYS A 928 58.01 -39.17 -10.02
N ARG A 929 56.96 -39.07 -10.88
CA ARG A 929 56.38 -40.10 -11.80
C ARG A 929 56.08 -41.50 -11.24
N SER A 930 54.96 -42.16 -11.56
CA SER A 930 53.86 -41.86 -12.51
C SER A 930 52.77 -42.94 -12.44
N SER A 931 51.62 -42.66 -13.10
CA SER A 931 50.63 -43.61 -13.66
C SER A 931 49.48 -44.02 -12.72
N VAL A 932 48.24 -44.27 -13.18
CA VAL A 932 47.64 -44.25 -14.53
C VAL A 932 46.11 -44.06 -14.39
N LEU A 933 45.44 -43.45 -15.40
CA LEU A 933 43.99 -43.42 -15.78
C LEU A 933 42.87 -43.77 -14.74
N ASN A 934 41.71 -43.11 -14.73
CA ASN A 934 40.83 -42.88 -15.89
C ASN A 934 39.87 -41.68 -15.74
N ASP A 935 39.41 -41.20 -16.89
CA ASP A 935 38.46 -40.10 -17.11
C ASP A 935 37.04 -40.36 -16.58
N TYR A 936 36.27 -39.28 -16.34
CA TYR A 936 34.94 -39.12 -16.94
C TYR A 936 34.55 -37.63 -17.09
N GLU A 937 33.74 -37.35 -18.11
CA GLU A 937 33.58 -36.02 -18.73
C GLU A 937 32.30 -35.23 -18.36
N ASN A 938 32.42 -33.90 -18.46
CA ASN A 938 31.53 -32.93 -19.15
C ASN A 938 30.03 -32.72 -18.80
N ASN A 939 29.77 -31.44 -18.42
CA ASN A 939 28.89 -30.45 -19.10
C ASN A 939 27.35 -30.48 -19.03
N LEU A 940 26.83 -29.31 -19.46
CA LEU A 940 25.47 -28.93 -19.89
C LEU A 940 24.54 -28.40 -18.78
N PHE A 941 23.81 -27.27 -18.94
CA PHE A 941 23.56 -26.43 -20.12
C PHE A 941 23.64 -24.91 -19.81
N THR A 942 24.27 -24.14 -20.70
CA THR A 942 23.79 -22.79 -21.07
C THR A 942 23.69 -22.76 -22.60
N GLN A 943 22.52 -22.39 -23.13
CA GLN A 943 22.29 -22.35 -24.58
C GLN A 943 21.88 -20.94 -24.99
N LYS A 944 22.64 -20.36 -25.92
CA LYS A 944 22.26 -19.19 -26.72
C LYS A 944 22.10 -19.67 -28.15
N ASP A 945 20.95 -19.41 -28.75
CA ASP A 945 20.73 -19.63 -30.18
C ASP A 945 21.48 -18.60 -31.03
N ASN A 946 21.98 -19.05 -32.19
CA ASN A 946 22.20 -18.18 -33.35
C ASN A 946 22.61 -18.95 -34.61
N ARG A 947 21.84 -18.77 -35.71
CA ARG A 947 22.16 -18.89 -37.17
C ARG A 947 20.84 -19.14 -37.95
N ASN A 948 20.56 -18.58 -39.14
CA ASN A 948 21.40 -18.05 -40.22
C ASN A 948 20.78 -16.86 -40.99
N ASN A 949 21.66 -16.00 -41.53
CA ASN A 949 21.63 -15.21 -42.79
C ASN A 949 20.30 -14.79 -43.47
N ASN A 950 20.12 -13.48 -43.68
CA ASN A 950 20.40 -12.86 -45.00
C ASN A 950 20.44 -11.30 -45.00
N ASN A 951 21.50 -10.76 -45.62
CA ASN A 951 21.68 -9.45 -46.29
C ASN A 951 20.83 -8.21 -45.88
N ASN A 952 21.49 -7.19 -45.31
CA ASN A 952 21.95 -6.02 -46.09
C ASN A 952 22.91 -5.09 -45.31
N LYS A 953 23.70 -4.30 -46.06
CA LYS A 953 24.62 -3.23 -45.56
C LYS A 953 23.79 -1.96 -45.26
N GLU A 954 24.16 -0.98 -44.42
CA GLU A 954 25.44 -0.23 -44.36
C GLU A 954 25.73 0.40 -42.98
N LEU A 955 27.01 0.75 -42.79
CA LEU A 955 27.65 1.56 -41.74
C LEU A 955 28.05 2.93 -42.38
N PRO A 956 28.64 3.93 -41.67
CA PRO A 956 28.79 4.18 -40.23
C PRO A 956 28.46 5.67 -39.86
N ILE A 957 28.76 6.09 -38.62
CA ILE A 957 29.88 7.03 -38.33
C ILE A 957 30.13 7.08 -36.82
N SER A 958 31.42 7.00 -36.47
CA SER A 958 31.96 7.03 -35.12
C SER A 958 32.65 8.37 -34.83
N VAL A 959 32.77 8.76 -33.56
CA VAL A 959 33.96 9.45 -33.04
C VAL A 959 34.24 8.97 -31.61
N ASN A 960 35.40 8.32 -31.42
CA ASN A 960 36.05 8.18 -30.11
C ASN A 960 36.88 9.43 -29.83
N TYR A 961 37.13 9.76 -28.55
CA TYR A 961 38.46 10.22 -28.15
C TYR A 961 38.87 9.71 -26.76
N ILE A 962 40.16 9.75 -26.50
CA ILE A 962 40.91 8.81 -25.63
C ILE A 962 41.70 9.56 -24.53
N ASN A 963 41.90 8.86 -23.40
CA ASN A 963 42.92 9.01 -22.34
C ASN A 963 43.67 10.34 -22.13
N GLY A 964 43.78 10.74 -20.87
CA GLY A 964 44.90 11.51 -20.33
C GLY A 964 45.25 11.08 -18.91
N ARG A 965 46.41 10.46 -18.69
CA ARG A 965 46.89 9.95 -17.39
C ARG A 965 48.38 10.27 -17.25
N LYS A 966 48.79 11.00 -16.19
CA LYS A 966 49.98 10.75 -15.34
C LYS A 966 50.50 11.99 -14.58
N GLU A 967 50.74 11.77 -13.28
CA GLU A 967 51.96 12.07 -12.50
C GLU A 967 52.52 13.50 -12.39
N SER A 968 52.40 14.03 -11.16
CA SER A 968 53.46 14.57 -10.29
C SER A 968 54.69 15.29 -10.88
N ASN A 969 55.01 16.46 -10.30
CA ASN A 969 56.24 16.56 -9.52
C ASN A 969 56.18 17.63 -8.41
N ILE A 970 57.07 17.45 -7.43
CA ILE A 970 57.36 18.30 -6.28
C ILE A 970 58.54 19.22 -6.66
N ASP A 971 58.58 20.50 -6.25
CA ASP A 971 59.62 20.95 -5.30
C ASP A 971 59.43 22.34 -4.65
N MET A 972 60.05 22.41 -3.46
CA MET A 972 60.51 23.53 -2.63
C MET A 972 60.29 24.99 -3.06
N GLU A 973 59.58 25.72 -2.20
CA GLU A 973 60.10 26.96 -1.62
C GLU A 973 59.92 26.89 -0.09
N SER A 974 60.97 27.19 0.68
CA SER A 974 61.03 26.87 2.11
C SER A 974 61.76 27.93 2.96
N LEU A 975 61.47 27.92 4.26
CA LEU A 975 62.22 28.60 5.35
C LEU A 975 62.26 30.15 5.36
N ASN A 976 61.24 30.78 5.99
CA ASN A 976 61.33 31.18 7.41
C ASN A 976 60.21 32.15 7.83
N ILE A 977 59.49 31.80 8.92
CA ILE A 977 59.30 32.62 10.14
C ILE A 977 58.48 31.79 11.14
N ALA A 978 58.95 31.73 12.38
CA ALA A 978 58.51 30.76 13.37
C ALA A 978 57.39 31.27 14.32
N TYR A 979 56.75 30.33 15.01
CA TYR A 979 55.84 30.51 16.15
C TYR A 979 54.57 31.34 15.93
N GLY A 980 53.46 30.67 15.57
CA GLY A 980 52.13 31.28 15.56
C GLY A 980 50.95 30.30 15.72
N LYS A 981 50.09 30.56 16.71
CA LYS A 981 48.66 30.15 16.80
C LYS A 981 48.23 28.67 16.96
N LYS A 982 49.07 27.63 16.93
CA LYS A 982 48.61 26.24 17.29
C LYS A 982 48.93 25.72 18.70
N GLY A 983 49.82 26.35 19.46
CA GLY A 983 50.05 25.98 20.87
C GLY A 983 48.99 26.52 21.87
N LYS A 984 48.37 27.66 21.57
CA LYS A 984 47.58 28.43 22.56
C LYS A 984 46.17 27.87 22.83
N GLN A 985 45.59 27.09 21.92
CA GLN A 985 44.25 26.48 22.13
C GLN A 985 44.29 25.11 22.81
N VAL A 986 45.39 24.35 22.68
CA VAL A 986 45.57 23.07 23.39
C VAL A 986 45.78 23.30 24.89
N LEU A 987 46.52 24.35 25.26
CA LEU A 987 46.74 24.72 26.66
C LEU A 987 45.43 25.22 27.33
N ILE A 988 44.62 26.02 26.63
CA ILE A 988 43.32 26.48 27.16
C ILE A 988 42.33 25.31 27.36
N LYS A 989 42.34 24.28 26.49
CA LYS A 989 41.53 23.08 26.69
C LYS A 989 42.00 22.25 27.91
N LYS A 990 43.30 22.11 28.17
CA LYS A 990 43.80 21.38 29.35
C LYS A 990 43.64 22.16 30.67
N ILE A 991 43.82 23.49 30.67
CA ILE A 991 43.61 24.32 31.86
C ILE A 991 42.12 24.35 32.28
N LYS A 992 41.17 24.36 31.33
CA LYS A 992 39.73 24.26 31.66
C LYS A 992 39.35 22.92 32.29
N VAL A 993 40.01 21.82 31.93
CA VAL A 993 39.75 20.50 32.53
C VAL A 993 40.25 20.44 33.98
N ILE A 994 41.42 21.01 34.28
CA ILE A 994 41.93 21.07 35.66
C ILE A 994 41.06 21.99 36.55
N ASN A 995 40.66 23.17 36.05
CA ASN A 995 39.74 24.05 36.80
C ASN A 995 38.37 23.41 37.03
N PHE A 996 37.84 22.61 36.10
CA PHE A 996 36.56 21.92 36.28
C PHE A 996 36.63 20.79 37.31
N ILE A 997 37.77 20.09 37.40
CA ILE A 997 38.00 19.04 38.40
C ILE A 997 38.12 19.63 39.81
N ILE A 998 38.73 20.82 39.96
CA ILE A 998 38.79 21.54 41.24
C ILE A 998 37.41 22.09 41.63
N PHE A 999 36.64 22.67 40.69
CA PHE A 999 35.31 23.21 40.99
C PHE A 999 34.24 22.15 41.32
N LYS A 1000 34.38 20.91 40.81
CA LYS A 1000 33.37 19.85 41.05
C LYS A 1000 33.61 19.03 42.33
N LYS A 1001 34.76 19.18 43.00
CA LYS A 1001 35.00 18.63 44.36
C LYS A 1001 34.73 19.66 45.47
N GLN A 1002 34.08 20.78 45.15
CA GLN A 1002 33.74 21.85 46.09
C GLN A 1002 32.24 22.23 46.09
N LYS A 1003 31.36 21.27 45.75
CA LYS A 1003 29.90 21.44 45.89
C LYS A 1003 29.20 20.20 46.47
N ARG A 1004 29.82 19.59 47.48
CA ARG A 1004 29.14 18.69 48.43
C ARG A 1004 29.77 18.77 49.83
N GLU A 1005 29.97 20.01 50.30
CA GLU A 1005 30.33 20.33 51.69
C GLU A 1005 30.03 21.82 51.94
N ASN A 1006 28.76 22.19 51.84
CA ASN A 1006 28.31 23.57 52.11
C ASN A 1006 26.88 23.61 52.67
N ILE A 1007 26.63 22.79 53.70
CA ILE A 1007 25.55 22.95 54.67
C ILE A 1007 26.15 22.71 56.07
N TRP A 1008 27.23 23.43 56.42
CA TRP A 1008 27.82 23.44 57.77
C TRP A 1008 28.58 24.75 58.11
N LEU A 1009 28.37 25.82 57.33
CA LEU A 1009 29.00 27.14 57.56
C LEU A 1009 28.01 28.31 57.63
N GLU A 1010 26.71 28.02 57.84
CA GLU A 1010 25.67 29.03 58.11
C GLU A 1010 25.09 28.91 59.54
N LEU A 1011 25.84 28.28 60.45
CA LEU A 1011 25.49 28.11 61.87
C LEU A 1011 26.58 28.57 62.86
N ILE A 1012 27.72 29.07 62.38
CA ILE A 1012 28.89 29.44 63.20
C ILE A 1012 29.01 30.97 63.40
N PHE A 1013 28.16 31.78 62.77
CA PHE A 1013 28.19 33.25 62.89
C PHE A 1013 26.91 33.91 63.47
N ASN A 1014 26.01 33.13 64.08
CA ASN A 1014 24.72 33.64 64.59
C ASN A 1014 24.46 33.34 66.08
N SER A 1015 25.48 33.47 66.93
CA SER A 1015 25.34 33.30 68.39
C SER A 1015 26.29 34.17 69.24
N CYS A 1016 26.56 35.41 68.80
CA CYS A 1016 27.18 36.45 69.63
C CYS A 1016 26.36 37.76 69.60
N GLY A 1017 25.47 37.90 70.59
CA GLY A 1017 24.59 39.07 70.81
C GLY A 1017 23.16 38.86 70.31
N TYR A 1018 22.11 39.36 70.98
CA TYR A 1018 22.04 40.12 72.24
C TYR A 1018 20.58 40.12 72.78
N LEU A 1019 20.41 40.32 74.10
CA LEU A 1019 19.22 40.77 74.90
C LEU A 1019 19.12 39.90 76.18
N ILE A 1020 19.42 40.36 77.42
CA ILE A 1020 18.94 41.50 78.25
C ILE A 1020 17.50 41.34 78.77
N LYS A 1021 17.39 41.05 80.09
CA LYS A 1021 16.28 41.37 81.04
C LYS A 1021 14.86 40.83 80.69
N ILE A 1022 13.89 40.74 81.57
CA ILE A 1022 13.84 40.87 83.04
C ILE A 1022 12.94 39.72 83.56
N ASP A 1023 13.08 39.24 84.79
CA ASP A 1023 14.01 39.71 85.84
C ASP A 1023 15.47 39.24 85.67
#